data_AF-A0A377Y293-F1
#
_entry.id   AF-A0A377Y293-F1
#
_cell.length_a   1.000
_cell.length_b   1.000
_cell.length_c   1.000
_cell.angle_alpha   90.00
_cell.angle_beta   90.00
_cell.angle_gamma   90.00
#
_symmetry.space_group_name_H-M   'P 1'
#
loop_
_entity.id
_entity.type
_entity.pdbx_description
1 polymer ?
#
loop_
_entity_poly.entity_id
_entity_poly.type
_entity_poly.pdbx_seq_one_letter_code
_entity_poly.pdbx_strand_id
1 'polypeptide(L)'
;MTIKFYPSRLPGEPLETHEHGVLTLHEWMSRNVPSYSQDKTHPVVIELNGQAVPPAEWPLCLLRPDSDVRIYPIPYGTGLEIAAWVSVAVSIASTAYALFFAPKPELGGFSSSNASSLDLNPAKANTAKLGDPVREAFGRNRIYPDYLVQPVTRFDPADPTRMTVEMFVCLGYGRFSYTGGDFRVGETPALTLGEGFSYTSYGPGDNVAGDRRSEIWFNSTEVGGTSSGSGLDMAQTAPEASDIVADAMTVSDASVSFSGLDVDDDNDEDEDENKLPPGWIAGAIVTLKAPVNYQVSIEGGFNVLTGDVVSEIAPFSGMPVTLTFNGTDYDLQITTYIPHQDAVPGTGGATAVLRASASPSTYDFTTTSQTFALTWQGITYTISLVANYGTMSGLLAAINGGLNGSGLIAQDDGGVIRIVEISSPWRGGSITSSFLPASVFGDSPVFTAGTASSGGSPAVTASVTLAYDSGTAFSGLPEGTQRISLAHRGNEYQIASTDGPSATVQRVVNGVVDSTWSGFMTRTVVDFAASGINDNETWLGPFLACPQNEVVDAFEVNFAFPNGICGFQNNGNKRVRHVEYEIQYRVYGSGSGWTSKPGVYALKNINGLGFTERFDLSSPGLVEVRCRRRNEQGSNNARDSMFWQALRGRLLSRPTSYAGISTIGITVETGGQLAAQSDKRVSVVATRNYDGGGDRTISGAFLHLARSLGYRDDQIDIAALSTLETTYWTPRGEYFDHQASSDSTSAKDIFDKIAEAGMGYFLLSDGLLSVGREGVKSWTGIITPQDTVEEMQTSFRVPSEDDFDGVDVKYINPVTWAEETVQCRTPENPFPRKTEAYTIDVAMTADRAWRIGMRRLMKYLHQRRTYTATTSMLGWCHDFGDHIILSDDIPTGKTQSCLIDAMIYDFQEITLHVTEPLDWSYANPRCWIQFQDGRPSSRMLTPQRVDDFTLTVPYNDDLHPEDWIMDDPDIDPPKLLFCDSEKGARHGIVQEVAPSGDSNCQITAPEYKEIFYQYDDATYPGDVA
;
A
#
# COMPACT_ATOMS: atom_id res chain seq x y z
N MET A 1 52.53 -1.89 42.24
CA MET A 1 51.46 -2.92 42.30
C MET A 1 50.32 -2.43 41.45
N THR A 2 49.74 -3.32 40.64
CA THR A 2 49.25 -2.89 39.34
C THR A 2 47.98 -3.60 38.92
N ILE A 3 47.09 -2.87 38.26
CA ILE A 3 45.97 -3.42 37.49
C ILE A 3 46.50 -3.72 36.09
N LYS A 4 46.35 -4.98 35.66
CA LYS A 4 46.91 -5.49 34.40
C LYS A 4 45.80 -5.91 33.45
N PHE A 5 45.82 -5.37 32.24
CA PHE A 5 44.91 -5.72 31.16
C PHE A 5 45.55 -6.80 30.29
N TYR A 6 44.84 -7.89 30.05
CA TYR A 6 45.31 -8.99 29.23
C TYR A 6 44.47 -9.12 27.95
N PRO A 7 45.09 -9.48 26.81
CA PRO A 7 44.38 -9.61 25.54
C PRO A 7 43.43 -10.82 25.56
N SER A 8 43.74 -11.85 26.35
CA SER A 8 42.91 -13.03 26.57
C SER A 8 43.38 -13.76 27.85
N ARG A 9 42.71 -14.85 28.22
CA ARG A 9 43.15 -15.76 29.30
C ARG A 9 44.29 -16.71 28.88
N LEU A 10 44.78 -16.62 27.65
CA LEU A 10 45.95 -17.39 27.22
C LEU A 10 47.23 -16.83 27.88
N PRO A 11 48.28 -17.65 28.07
CA PRO A 11 49.56 -17.18 28.61
C PRO A 11 50.15 -16.06 27.74
N GLY A 12 50.45 -14.91 28.34
CA GLY A 12 51.00 -13.75 27.64
C GLY A 12 51.30 -12.59 28.60
N GLU A 13 51.98 -11.56 28.09
CA GLU A 13 52.23 -10.31 28.81
C GLU A 13 50.97 -9.41 28.82
N PRO A 14 50.78 -8.56 29.84
CA PRO A 14 49.66 -7.62 29.86
C PRO A 14 49.82 -6.54 28.79
N LEU A 15 48.71 -6.19 28.13
CA LEU A 15 48.63 -5.07 27.17
C LEU A 15 48.88 -3.72 27.85
N GLU A 16 48.38 -3.58 29.07
CA GLU A 16 48.47 -2.33 29.82
C GLU A 16 48.59 -2.62 31.31
N THR A 17 49.34 -1.78 32.01
CA THR A 17 49.62 -1.92 33.45
C THR A 17 49.47 -0.56 34.13
N HIS A 18 48.53 -0.45 35.06
CA HIS A 18 48.24 0.78 35.81
C HIS A 18 48.56 0.65 37.28
N GLU A 19 49.10 1.68 37.91
CA GLU A 19 49.22 1.74 39.36
C GLU A 19 47.92 2.21 40.02
N HIS A 20 47.63 1.71 41.22
CA HIS A 20 46.45 2.13 41.98
C HIS A 20 46.76 2.31 43.47
N GLY A 21 46.04 3.24 44.11
CA GLY A 21 46.05 3.43 45.57
C GLY A 21 45.01 2.57 46.28
N VAL A 22 44.60 2.97 47.49
CA VAL A 22 43.48 2.37 48.22
C VAL A 22 42.17 2.98 47.70
N LEU A 23 41.44 2.23 46.88
CA LEU A 23 40.12 2.61 46.36
C LEU A 23 39.34 1.36 45.93
N THR A 24 38.04 1.46 45.66
CA THR A 24 37.27 0.31 45.16
C THR A 24 37.48 0.08 43.67
N LEU A 25 37.23 -1.14 43.19
CA LEU A 25 37.29 -1.47 41.77
C LEU A 25 36.35 -0.56 40.95
N HIS A 26 35.15 -0.27 41.48
CA HIS A 26 34.19 0.66 40.89
C HIS A 26 34.74 2.10 40.80
N GLU A 27 35.37 2.60 41.85
CA GLU A 27 35.99 3.94 41.84
C GLU A 27 37.13 4.01 40.82
N TRP A 28 37.88 2.93 40.66
CA TRP A 28 38.97 2.88 39.68
C TRP A 28 38.41 2.91 38.26
N MET A 29 37.40 2.07 37.97
CA MET A 29 36.73 2.01 36.67
C MET A 29 36.04 3.33 36.33
N SER A 30 35.34 3.95 37.29
CA SER A 30 34.65 5.24 37.08
C SER A 30 35.59 6.39 36.76
N ARG A 31 36.82 6.35 37.27
CA ARG A 31 37.83 7.41 37.03
C ARG A 31 38.60 7.21 35.73
N ASN A 32 38.85 5.95 35.35
CA ASN A 32 39.80 5.63 34.27
C ASN A 32 39.13 5.09 33.00
N VAL A 33 37.86 4.69 33.03
CA VAL A 33 37.15 4.12 31.88
C VAL A 33 35.99 5.03 31.46
N PRO A 34 36.13 5.80 30.36
CA PRO A 34 35.04 6.61 29.81
C PRO A 34 33.83 5.74 29.50
N SER A 35 32.62 6.21 29.85
CA SER A 35 31.34 5.50 29.65
C SER A 35 31.07 4.27 30.53
N TYR A 36 31.94 3.98 31.51
CA TYR A 36 31.65 3.00 32.56
C TYR A 36 30.43 3.42 33.38
N SER A 37 29.47 2.51 33.53
CA SER A 37 28.36 2.62 34.48
C SER A 37 28.07 1.23 35.02
N GLN A 38 27.81 1.14 36.32
CA GLN A 38 27.57 -0.15 37.00
C GLN A 38 26.36 -0.92 36.45
N ASP A 39 25.40 -0.21 35.87
CA ASP A 39 24.11 -0.77 35.41
C ASP A 39 24.21 -1.47 34.03
N LYS A 40 25.39 -1.49 33.42
CA LYS A 40 25.62 -2.10 32.10
C LYS A 40 26.19 -3.51 32.24
N THR A 41 25.88 -4.37 31.27
CA THR A 41 26.61 -5.62 31.10
C THR A 41 28.04 -5.30 30.68
N HIS A 42 29.03 -5.72 31.48
CA HIS A 42 30.43 -5.42 31.22
C HIS A 42 31.06 -6.52 30.36
N PRO A 43 31.73 -6.19 29.25
CA PRO A 43 32.35 -7.16 28.34
C PRO A 43 33.72 -7.66 28.85
N VAL A 44 33.95 -7.66 30.17
CA VAL A 44 35.22 -8.03 30.79
C VAL A 44 35.01 -8.85 32.06
N VAL A 45 35.93 -9.78 32.34
CA VAL A 45 36.09 -10.45 33.62
C VAL A 45 37.24 -9.80 34.37
N ILE A 46 37.00 -9.44 35.63
CA ILE A 46 38.05 -8.91 36.50
C ILE A 46 38.35 -9.95 37.58
N GLU A 47 39.62 -10.33 37.69
CA GLU A 47 40.14 -11.23 38.72
C GLU A 47 40.97 -10.44 39.72
N LEU A 48 40.66 -10.61 41.01
CA LEU A 48 41.47 -10.13 42.12
C LEU A 48 42.18 -11.32 42.75
N ASN A 49 43.51 -11.32 42.75
CA ASN A 49 44.35 -12.42 43.25
C ASN A 49 43.96 -13.80 42.67
N GLY A 50 43.56 -13.82 41.39
CA GLY A 50 43.14 -15.02 40.66
C GLY A 50 41.69 -15.47 40.90
N GLN A 51 40.88 -14.69 41.62
CA GLN A 51 39.44 -14.94 41.77
C GLN A 51 38.60 -13.91 41.02
N ALA A 52 37.66 -14.39 40.19
CA ALA A 52 36.75 -13.52 39.45
C ALA A 52 35.80 -12.79 40.40
N VAL A 53 35.74 -11.46 40.28
CA VAL A 53 34.83 -10.60 41.05
C VAL A 53 33.62 -10.25 40.16
N PRO A 54 32.39 -10.63 40.53
CA PRO A 54 31.21 -10.33 39.74
C PRO A 54 30.92 -8.81 39.74
N PRO A 55 30.36 -8.25 38.65
CA PRO A 55 30.09 -6.82 38.52
C PRO A 55 29.31 -6.18 39.67
N ALA A 56 28.36 -6.91 40.26
CA ALA A 56 27.56 -6.43 41.39
C ALA A 56 28.41 -6.14 42.65
N GLU A 57 29.59 -6.76 42.77
CA GLU A 57 30.48 -6.63 43.92
C GLU A 57 31.60 -5.59 43.70
N TRP A 58 31.73 -5.01 42.50
CA TRP A 58 32.78 -4.03 42.19
C TRP A 58 32.77 -2.78 43.08
N PRO A 59 31.61 -2.25 43.54
CA PRO A 59 31.59 -1.14 44.50
C PRO A 59 32.01 -1.52 45.91
N LEU A 60 31.95 -2.82 46.25
CA LEU A 60 32.29 -3.34 47.57
C LEU A 60 33.71 -3.94 47.61
N CYS A 61 34.31 -4.15 46.43
CA CYS A 61 35.65 -4.70 46.26
C CYS A 61 36.72 -3.62 46.46
N LEU A 62 37.24 -3.51 47.69
CA LEU A 62 38.32 -2.58 48.04
C LEU A 62 39.67 -3.11 47.55
N LEU A 63 40.33 -2.37 46.66
CA LEU A 63 41.71 -2.62 46.25
C LEU A 63 42.68 -2.11 47.31
N ARG A 64 43.62 -2.96 47.68
CA ARG A 64 44.74 -2.63 48.58
C ARG A 64 46.04 -2.54 47.78
N PRO A 65 47.08 -1.86 48.27
CA PRO A 65 48.34 -1.75 47.55
C PRO A 65 48.91 -3.10 47.13
N ASP A 66 48.68 -4.19 47.86
CA ASP A 66 49.13 -5.55 47.53
C ASP A 66 48.18 -6.37 46.62
N SER A 67 47.14 -5.76 46.06
CA SER A 67 46.17 -6.44 45.18
C SER A 67 46.74 -6.70 43.78
N ASP A 68 46.70 -7.95 43.31
CA ASP A 68 46.95 -8.32 41.90
C ASP A 68 45.62 -8.34 41.16
N VAL A 69 45.36 -7.32 40.32
CA VAL A 69 44.12 -7.20 39.55
C VAL A 69 44.40 -7.50 38.10
N ARG A 70 43.69 -8.47 37.53
CA ARG A 70 43.82 -8.88 36.13
C ARG A 70 42.47 -8.76 35.41
N ILE A 71 42.47 -8.10 34.27
CA ILE A 71 41.26 -7.84 33.49
C ILE A 71 41.37 -8.54 32.15
N TYR A 72 40.34 -9.31 31.78
CA TYR A 72 40.27 -10.07 30.53
C TYR A 72 38.97 -9.75 29.79
N PRO A 73 38.95 -9.67 28.44
CA PRO A 73 37.71 -9.52 27.69
C PRO A 73 36.83 -10.79 27.76
N ILE A 74 35.50 -10.62 27.75
CA ILE A 74 34.52 -11.70 27.55
C ILE A 74 34.22 -11.80 26.06
N PRO A 75 34.47 -12.94 25.40
CA PRO A 75 34.13 -13.13 23.99
C PRO A 75 32.61 -13.22 23.81
N TYR A 76 32.02 -12.27 23.09
CA TYR A 76 30.68 -12.38 22.49
C TYR A 76 30.86 -12.59 20.97
N GLY A 77 30.53 -13.78 20.43
CA GLY A 77 30.61 -14.03 18.98
C GLY A 77 31.04 -15.45 18.59
N THR A 78 30.66 -15.89 17.38
CA THR A 78 30.94 -17.22 16.81
C THR A 78 32.41 -17.37 16.40
N GLY A 79 33.30 -17.58 17.37
CA GLY A 79 34.58 -18.31 17.22
C GLY A 79 35.65 -17.81 16.23
N LEU A 80 35.38 -16.81 15.37
CA LEU A 80 36.29 -16.28 14.35
C LEU A 80 37.00 -14.98 14.77
N GLU A 81 36.48 -14.28 15.78
CA GLU A 81 36.99 -12.97 16.23
C GLU A 81 38.17 -13.07 17.22
N ILE A 82 38.44 -14.26 17.76
CA ILE A 82 39.53 -14.49 18.74
C ILE A 82 40.92 -14.52 18.05
N ALA A 83 40.98 -14.58 16.72
CA ALA A 83 42.25 -14.62 15.98
C ALA A 83 42.87 -13.23 15.70
N ALA A 84 42.11 -12.13 15.80
CA ALA A 84 42.56 -10.81 15.35
C ALA A 84 43.44 -10.05 16.36
N TRP A 85 43.41 -10.40 17.66
CA TRP A 85 44.13 -9.66 18.71
C TRP A 85 45.41 -10.35 19.23
N VAL A 86 45.76 -11.53 18.69
CA VAL A 86 46.94 -12.31 19.11
C VAL A 86 48.14 -12.13 18.16
N SER A 87 47.99 -11.40 17.05
CA SER A 87 49.01 -11.32 15.99
C SER A 87 50.08 -10.23 16.17
N VAL A 88 50.02 -9.38 17.20
CA VAL A 88 50.94 -8.22 17.32
C VAL A 88 52.26 -8.54 18.03
N ALA A 89 52.45 -9.72 18.64
CA ALA A 89 53.68 -10.00 19.40
C ALA A 89 54.70 -10.94 18.75
N VAL A 90 54.35 -11.79 17.77
CA VAL A 90 55.31 -12.69 17.13
C VAL A 90 54.86 -13.03 15.70
N SER A 91 55.39 -12.32 14.70
CA SER A 91 55.67 -12.78 13.31
C SER A 91 55.65 -11.61 12.32
N ILE A 92 56.75 -10.84 12.26
CA ILE A 92 56.89 -9.71 11.32
C ILE A 92 56.95 -10.15 9.84
N ALA A 93 57.06 -11.46 9.53
CA ALA A 93 57.17 -11.91 8.14
C ALA A 93 55.82 -12.36 7.49
N SER A 94 54.80 -12.74 8.25
CA SER A 94 53.56 -13.33 7.70
C SER A 94 52.29 -12.47 7.81
N THR A 95 52.32 -11.42 8.62
CA THR A 95 51.18 -10.51 8.88
C THR A 95 51.01 -9.45 7.80
N ALA A 96 52.08 -9.00 7.14
CA ALA A 96 51.98 -7.99 6.09
C ALA A 96 50.98 -8.42 5.01
N TYR A 97 51.10 -9.63 4.44
CA TYR A 97 50.20 -10.05 3.36
C TYR A 97 48.74 -10.23 3.79
N ALA A 98 48.50 -10.71 5.02
CA ALA A 98 47.17 -10.87 5.57
C ALA A 98 46.52 -9.52 5.90
N LEU A 99 47.27 -8.50 6.32
CA LEU A 99 46.73 -7.15 6.54
C LEU A 99 46.38 -6.42 5.24
N PHE A 100 47.06 -6.72 4.13
CA PHE A 100 46.81 -6.05 2.83
C PHE A 100 45.79 -6.74 1.93
N PHE A 101 45.66 -8.07 2.03
CA PHE A 101 44.75 -8.85 1.20
C PHE A 101 43.69 -9.62 2.00
N ALA A 102 43.67 -9.54 3.34
CA ALA A 102 42.43 -9.86 4.04
C ALA A 102 41.40 -8.80 3.67
N PRO A 103 40.14 -9.19 3.43
CA PRO A 103 39.07 -8.22 3.39
C PRO A 103 39.15 -7.37 4.66
N LYS A 104 39.11 -6.04 4.52
CA LYS A 104 38.66 -5.19 5.63
C LYS A 104 37.40 -5.88 6.15
N PRO A 105 37.25 -6.17 7.46
CA PRO A 105 36.04 -6.79 7.94
C PRO A 105 34.88 -5.84 7.68
N GLU A 106 34.20 -6.03 6.56
CA GLU A 106 32.91 -5.42 6.31
C GLU A 106 31.93 -6.15 7.21
N LEU A 107 31.39 -5.39 8.18
CA LEU A 107 30.12 -5.69 8.82
C LEU A 107 29.01 -5.47 7.78
N GLY A 108 28.95 -6.37 6.79
CA GLY A 108 27.91 -6.45 5.78
C GLY A 108 27.25 -7.82 5.88
N GLY A 109 26.07 -7.88 6.51
CA GLY A 109 25.29 -9.10 6.61
C GLY A 109 24.86 -9.59 5.23
N PHE A 110 25.33 -10.78 4.82
CA PHE A 110 24.78 -11.50 3.67
C PHE A 110 23.87 -12.64 4.15
N SER A 111 22.61 -12.56 3.76
CA SER A 111 21.77 -13.74 3.54
C SER A 111 22.05 -14.27 2.12
N SER A 112 22.41 -15.53 2.00
CA SER A 112 22.49 -16.24 0.72
C SER A 112 21.10 -16.62 0.21
N SER A 113 20.85 -16.45 -1.09
CA SER A 113 19.88 -17.28 -1.79
C SER A 113 20.12 -17.29 -3.31
N ASN A 114 20.42 -18.48 -3.81
CA ASN A 114 20.02 -18.89 -5.16
C ASN A 114 18.49 -19.01 -5.23
N ALA A 115 17.99 -18.96 -6.47
CA ALA A 115 16.61 -19.10 -6.93
C ALA A 115 15.84 -17.77 -7.08
N SER A 116 15.52 -17.49 -8.34
CA SER A 116 14.52 -16.55 -8.83
C SER A 116 13.14 -16.83 -8.23
N SER A 117 12.99 -16.49 -6.96
CA SER A 117 11.71 -16.17 -6.34
C SER A 117 11.56 -14.65 -6.35
N LEU A 118 10.33 -14.16 -6.45
CA LEU A 118 9.99 -12.73 -6.48
C LEU A 118 10.62 -12.02 -5.29
N ASP A 119 11.78 -11.39 -5.52
CA ASP A 119 12.64 -10.84 -4.47
C ASP A 119 11.96 -9.61 -3.84
N LEU A 120 11.40 -9.81 -2.65
CA LEU A 120 10.94 -8.75 -1.76
C LEU A 120 12.14 -8.23 -0.97
N ASN A 121 13.13 -7.65 -1.65
CA ASN A 121 14.28 -7.03 -1.00
C ASN A 121 13.82 -5.81 -0.18
N PRO A 122 13.85 -5.86 1.18
CA PRO A 122 13.39 -4.75 2.03
C PRO A 122 14.19 -3.46 1.82
N ALA A 123 15.44 -3.56 1.32
CA ALA A 123 16.31 -2.41 1.07
C ALA A 123 15.83 -1.51 -0.08
N LYS A 124 14.92 -2.00 -0.94
CA LYS A 124 14.36 -1.26 -2.10
C LYS A 124 12.92 -0.80 -1.87
N ALA A 125 12.46 -0.76 -0.62
CA ALA A 125 11.15 -0.23 -0.24
C ALA A 125 11.30 1.12 0.46
N ASN A 126 10.30 2.01 0.29
CA ASN A 126 10.18 3.15 1.18
C ASN A 126 9.80 2.64 2.57
N THR A 127 10.57 2.99 3.59
CA THR A 127 10.33 2.56 4.97
C THR A 127 10.54 3.72 5.92
N ALA A 128 9.93 3.65 7.11
CA ALA A 128 10.28 4.55 8.20
C ALA A 128 11.49 3.96 8.94
N LYS A 129 12.53 4.77 9.13
CA LYS A 129 13.78 4.38 9.81
C LYS A 129 13.91 5.14 11.12
N LEU A 130 13.25 4.64 12.16
CA LEU A 130 13.19 5.30 13.46
C LEU A 130 14.48 5.03 14.25
N GLY A 131 15.20 6.09 14.63
CA GLY A 131 16.44 5.99 15.41
C GLY A 131 17.70 5.83 14.57
N ASP A 132 17.57 5.44 13.30
CA ASP A 132 18.68 5.36 12.36
C ASP A 132 19.18 6.77 11.95
N PRO A 133 20.46 6.91 11.57
CA PRO A 133 20.97 8.15 11.00
C PRO A 133 20.18 8.58 9.74
N VAL A 134 19.98 9.89 9.60
CA VAL A 134 19.51 10.46 8.33
C VAL A 134 20.60 10.24 7.27
N ARG A 135 20.19 9.73 6.11
CA ARG A 135 21.07 9.46 4.98
C ARG A 135 21.90 10.68 4.58
N GLU A 136 23.21 10.50 4.56
CA GLU A 136 24.15 11.40 3.88
C GLU A 136 24.51 10.78 2.52
N ALA A 137 24.23 11.49 1.44
CA ALA A 137 24.49 11.02 0.08
C ALA A 137 25.61 11.84 -0.56
N PHE A 138 26.44 11.19 -1.36
CA PHE A 138 27.53 11.81 -2.11
C PHE A 138 27.35 11.54 -3.60
N GLY A 139 27.45 12.59 -4.42
CA GLY A 139 27.29 12.50 -5.86
C GLY A 139 25.89 12.10 -6.28
N ARG A 140 25.79 11.33 -7.36
CA ARG A 140 24.54 10.86 -7.94
C ARG A 140 24.17 9.51 -7.35
N ASN A 141 22.91 9.33 -6.97
CA ASN A 141 22.46 8.16 -6.23
C ASN A 141 21.02 7.79 -6.58
N ARG A 142 20.74 6.48 -6.71
CA ARG A 142 19.36 5.98 -6.63
C ARG A 142 18.94 5.90 -5.15
N ILE A 143 18.06 6.82 -4.77
CA ILE A 143 17.56 6.97 -3.41
C ILE A 143 16.17 6.35 -3.33
N TYR A 144 15.95 5.49 -2.35
CA TYR A 144 14.63 5.05 -1.89
C TYR A 144 14.30 5.89 -0.67
N PRO A 145 13.47 6.94 -0.80
CA PRO A 145 13.27 7.92 0.26
C PRO A 145 12.58 7.29 1.49
N ASP A 146 12.93 7.80 2.66
CA ASP A 146 12.46 7.28 3.94
C ASP A 146 11.16 8.01 4.36
N TYR A 147 10.15 7.30 4.89
CA TYR A 147 8.88 7.91 5.29
C TYR A 147 9.05 8.83 6.50
N LEU A 148 8.59 10.09 6.38
CA LEU A 148 8.49 11.02 7.50
C LEU A 148 7.13 10.95 8.21
N VAL A 149 6.10 10.60 7.45
CA VAL A 149 4.73 10.37 7.95
C VAL A 149 4.19 9.10 7.33
N GLN A 150 3.15 8.52 7.95
CA GLN A 150 2.51 7.33 7.42
C GLN A 150 1.84 7.64 6.06
N PRO A 151 2.04 6.81 5.02
CA PRO A 151 1.38 7.02 3.74
C PRO A 151 -0.14 6.84 3.88
N VAL A 152 -0.89 7.70 3.21
CA VAL A 152 -2.36 7.72 3.29
C VAL A 152 -2.97 7.35 1.96
N THR A 153 -4.01 6.54 1.97
CA THR A 153 -4.70 6.12 0.74
C THR A 153 -6.12 6.66 0.68
N ARG A 154 -6.46 7.28 -0.45
CA ARG A 154 -7.76 7.95 -0.66
C ARG A 154 -8.33 7.57 -2.02
N PHE A 155 -9.64 7.39 -2.09
CA PHE A 155 -10.33 7.30 -3.36
C PHE A 155 -10.56 8.69 -3.94
N ASP A 156 -10.49 8.81 -5.26
CA ASP A 156 -10.74 10.06 -5.96
C ASP A 156 -12.23 10.44 -5.82
N PRO A 157 -12.58 11.64 -5.31
CA PRO A 157 -13.97 12.06 -5.17
C PRO A 157 -14.74 12.18 -6.49
N ALA A 158 -14.04 12.43 -7.60
CA ALA A 158 -14.63 12.57 -8.93
C ALA A 158 -14.71 11.22 -9.68
N ASP A 159 -13.84 10.27 -9.34
CA ASP A 159 -13.81 8.94 -9.93
C ASP A 159 -13.55 7.85 -8.87
N PRO A 160 -14.60 7.19 -8.35
CA PRO A 160 -14.47 6.18 -7.30
C PRO A 160 -13.73 4.90 -7.74
N THR A 161 -13.35 4.76 -9.02
CA THR A 161 -12.50 3.66 -9.48
C THR A 161 -11.00 3.94 -9.28
N ARG A 162 -10.63 5.21 -9.06
CA ARG A 162 -9.25 5.67 -8.89
C ARG A 162 -8.93 5.78 -7.40
N MET A 163 -7.82 5.17 -7.01
CA MET A 163 -7.26 5.29 -5.67
C MET A 163 -5.90 5.97 -5.78
N THR A 164 -5.55 6.78 -4.78
CA THR A 164 -4.25 7.44 -4.72
C THR A 164 -3.58 7.14 -3.39
N VAL A 165 -2.25 7.00 -3.42
CA VAL A 165 -1.38 6.90 -2.26
C VAL A 165 -0.62 8.22 -2.16
N GLU A 166 -0.76 8.87 -1.02
CA GLU A 166 -0.08 10.10 -0.68
C GLU A 166 1.02 9.81 0.32
N MET A 167 2.23 10.31 0.03
CA MET A 167 3.44 10.08 0.81
C MET A 167 4.15 11.39 1.08
N PHE A 168 4.82 11.46 2.22
CA PHE A 168 5.75 12.53 2.52
C PHE A 168 7.06 11.91 3.05
N VAL A 169 8.13 12.13 2.30
CA VAL A 169 9.36 11.36 2.42
C VAL A 169 10.60 12.25 2.52
N CYS A 170 11.65 11.72 3.16
CA CYS A 170 12.97 12.33 3.29
C CYS A 170 13.93 11.74 2.25
N LEU A 171 14.59 12.60 1.48
CA LEU A 171 15.67 12.19 0.56
C LEU A 171 17.00 11.95 1.29
N GLY A 172 17.28 12.77 2.29
CA GLY A 172 18.56 12.82 2.99
C GLY A 172 18.91 14.23 3.41
N TYR A 173 20.08 14.37 4.03
CA TYR A 173 20.61 15.65 4.47
C TYR A 173 21.13 16.49 3.29
N GLY A 174 20.93 17.80 3.37
CA GLY A 174 21.33 18.79 2.37
C GLY A 174 20.37 18.90 1.17
N ARG A 175 20.87 19.52 0.09
CA ARG A 175 20.14 19.79 -1.15
C ARG A 175 20.46 18.75 -2.23
N PHE A 176 19.45 18.50 -3.08
CA PHE A 176 19.50 17.52 -4.15
C PHE A 176 18.96 18.09 -5.46
N SER A 177 19.58 17.70 -6.57
CA SER A 177 19.18 18.04 -7.93
C SER A 177 18.73 16.79 -8.69
N TYR A 178 17.57 16.89 -9.34
CA TYR A 178 16.93 15.83 -10.14
C TYR A 178 15.88 16.44 -11.06
N THR A 179 15.42 15.66 -12.03
CA THR A 179 14.35 16.01 -12.96
C THR A 179 13.17 15.05 -12.81
N GLY A 180 12.00 15.38 -13.39
CA GLY A 180 10.84 14.49 -13.36
C GLY A 180 11.09 13.10 -13.96
N GLY A 181 12.04 12.99 -14.91
CA GLY A 181 12.44 11.72 -15.54
C GLY A 181 13.26 10.79 -14.64
N ASP A 182 13.78 11.30 -13.52
CA ASP A 182 14.61 10.54 -12.58
C ASP A 182 13.78 9.75 -11.56
N PHE A 183 12.47 9.98 -11.48
CA PHE A 183 11.56 9.24 -10.60
C PHE A 183 11.16 7.89 -11.21
N ARG A 184 11.04 6.89 -10.35
CA ARG A 184 10.55 5.55 -10.65
C ARG A 184 9.56 5.10 -9.60
N VAL A 185 8.49 4.42 -10.00
CA VAL A 185 7.57 3.70 -9.11
C VAL A 185 7.74 2.21 -9.40
N GLY A 186 8.31 1.46 -8.46
CA GLY A 186 8.97 0.20 -8.78
C GLY A 186 10.13 0.43 -9.76
N GLU A 187 10.10 -0.26 -10.90
CA GLU A 187 11.04 -0.03 -12.02
C GLU A 187 10.43 0.84 -13.14
N THR A 188 9.16 1.27 -13.01
CA THR A 188 8.46 2.04 -14.03
C THR A 188 8.83 3.53 -13.94
N PRO A 189 9.29 4.17 -15.03
CA PRO A 189 9.49 5.62 -15.08
C PRO A 189 8.23 6.41 -14.72
N ALA A 190 8.33 7.35 -13.79
CA ALA A 190 7.18 8.15 -13.36
C ALA A 190 6.51 8.91 -14.52
N LEU A 191 7.31 9.34 -15.52
CA LEU A 191 6.80 9.98 -16.73
C LEU A 191 5.81 9.12 -17.53
N THR A 192 5.91 7.79 -17.47
CA THR A 192 4.94 6.92 -18.18
C THR A 192 3.59 6.82 -17.47
N LEU A 193 3.50 7.27 -16.22
CA LEU A 193 2.27 7.27 -15.44
C LEU A 193 1.41 8.53 -15.71
N GLY A 194 1.94 9.52 -16.45
CA GLY A 194 1.20 10.74 -16.78
C GLY A 194 0.69 11.47 -15.53
N GLU A 195 -0.61 11.77 -15.50
CA GLU A 195 -1.27 12.41 -14.35
C GLU A 195 -1.38 11.49 -13.11
N GLY A 196 -1.09 10.19 -13.25
CA GLY A 196 -1.07 9.23 -12.16
C GLY A 196 0.13 9.38 -11.21
N PHE A 197 1.08 10.28 -11.50
CA PHE A 197 2.19 10.60 -10.60
C PHE A 197 2.39 12.10 -10.49
N SER A 198 2.47 12.62 -9.28
CA SER A 198 2.85 14.01 -9.03
C SER A 198 3.72 14.15 -7.79
N TYR A 199 4.57 15.16 -7.77
CA TYR A 199 5.45 15.43 -6.63
C TYR A 199 5.61 16.93 -6.38
N THR A 200 6.00 17.28 -5.16
CA THR A 200 6.43 18.62 -4.77
C THR A 200 7.67 18.51 -3.89
N SER A 201 8.72 19.22 -4.28
CA SER A 201 10.03 19.17 -3.63
C SER A 201 10.19 20.33 -2.66
N TYR A 202 10.81 20.05 -1.51
CA TYR A 202 11.12 21.02 -0.48
C TYR A 202 12.59 20.88 -0.09
N GLY A 203 13.34 21.96 -0.16
CA GLY A 203 14.72 22.01 0.33
C GLY A 203 14.80 22.11 1.85
N PRO A 204 16.02 22.08 2.41
CA PRO A 204 16.25 22.23 3.84
C PRO A 204 15.64 23.53 4.39
N GLY A 205 14.76 23.39 5.39
CA GLY A 205 14.10 24.49 6.08
C GLY A 205 12.88 25.09 5.36
N ASP A 206 12.50 24.60 4.18
CA ASP A 206 11.32 25.08 3.46
C ASP A 206 10.03 24.79 4.24
N ASN A 207 9.03 25.67 4.06
CA ASN A 207 7.73 25.53 4.71
C ASN A 207 6.86 24.48 3.98
N VAL A 208 6.44 23.46 4.71
CA VAL A 208 5.64 22.33 4.21
C VAL A 208 4.19 22.34 4.73
N ALA A 209 3.82 23.31 5.57
CA ALA A 209 2.52 23.35 6.24
C ALA A 209 1.33 23.40 5.26
N GLY A 210 1.52 23.96 4.06
CA GLY A 210 0.52 24.01 3.00
C GLY A 210 0.32 22.69 2.26
N ASP A 211 1.22 21.72 2.41
CA ASP A 211 1.11 20.41 1.79
C ASP A 211 0.35 19.46 2.70
N ARG A 212 -0.82 19.01 2.27
CA ARG A 212 -1.63 18.06 3.04
C ARG A 212 -0.92 16.71 3.21
N ARG A 213 0.03 16.35 2.34
CA ARG A 213 0.76 15.08 2.44
C ARG A 213 1.69 15.06 3.65
N SER A 214 2.09 16.22 4.14
CA SER A 214 2.84 16.35 5.40
C SER A 214 1.96 16.26 6.66
N GLU A 215 0.63 16.17 6.51
CA GLU A 215 -0.26 15.92 7.65
C GLU A 215 -0.05 14.53 8.22
N ILE A 216 -0.12 14.41 9.55
CA ILE A 216 0.00 13.13 10.24
C ILE A 216 -1.39 12.55 10.41
N TRP A 217 -1.68 11.48 9.67
CA TRP A 217 -2.90 10.71 9.77
C TRP A 217 -2.61 9.39 10.47
N PHE A 218 -3.24 9.17 11.61
CA PHE A 218 -3.20 7.90 12.32
C PHE A 218 -4.20 6.93 11.70
N ASN A 219 -3.73 5.75 11.27
CA ASN A 219 -4.62 4.64 10.87
C ASN A 219 -5.02 3.83 12.12
N SER A 220 -6.33 3.71 12.38
CA SER A 220 -6.87 2.83 13.43
C SER A 220 -6.48 1.38 13.15
N THR A 221 -5.98 0.68 14.18
CA THR A 221 -5.55 -0.72 14.10
C THR A 221 -6.72 -1.69 14.04
N GLU A 222 -7.89 -1.24 14.46
CA GLU A 222 -9.14 -1.99 14.53
C GLU A 222 -9.83 -2.07 13.16
N VAL A 223 -9.48 -1.16 12.24
CA VAL A 223 -10.07 -1.07 10.91
C VAL A 223 -8.98 -1.16 9.84
N GLY A 224 -8.92 -2.29 9.14
CA GLY A 224 -7.95 -2.53 8.09
C GLY A 224 -8.19 -3.84 7.34
N GLY A 225 -7.24 -4.22 6.50
CA GLY A 225 -7.31 -5.49 5.75
C GLY A 225 -7.36 -6.69 6.70
N THR A 226 -8.51 -7.36 6.74
CA THR A 226 -8.67 -8.69 7.35
C THR A 226 -7.91 -9.74 6.51
N SER A 227 -7.89 -11.02 6.92
CA SER A 227 -7.25 -12.10 6.15
C SER A 227 -7.76 -12.23 4.70
N SER A 228 -8.89 -11.62 4.35
CA SER A 228 -9.46 -11.51 3.00
C SER A 228 -9.11 -10.21 2.24
N GLY A 229 -8.31 -9.31 2.83
CA GLY A 229 -7.66 -8.18 2.17
C GLY A 229 -8.52 -6.94 1.86
N SER A 230 -9.84 -6.95 2.12
CA SER A 230 -10.76 -5.88 1.67
C SER A 230 -11.29 -4.94 2.76
N GLY A 231 -11.11 -5.26 4.05
CA GLY A 231 -11.63 -4.49 5.19
C GLY A 231 -12.52 -5.32 6.11
N LEU A 232 -13.24 -4.66 7.02
CA LEU A 232 -14.32 -5.26 7.81
C LEU A 232 -15.59 -5.38 6.94
N ASP A 233 -16.19 -6.56 6.88
CA ASP A 233 -17.38 -6.79 6.04
C ASP A 233 -18.62 -6.15 6.64
N MET A 234 -19.20 -5.18 5.92
CA MET A 234 -20.38 -4.44 6.37
C MET A 234 -21.66 -5.28 6.30
N ALA A 235 -21.64 -6.45 5.65
CA ALA A 235 -22.74 -7.41 5.65
C ALA A 235 -23.16 -7.82 7.07
N GLN A 236 -22.21 -7.88 8.02
CA GLN A 236 -22.49 -8.22 9.42
C GLN A 236 -23.45 -7.24 10.13
N THR A 237 -23.58 -6.03 9.59
CA THR A 237 -24.51 -5.00 10.11
C THR A 237 -25.71 -4.80 9.23
N ALA A 238 -25.77 -5.49 8.08
CA ALA A 238 -26.91 -5.39 7.20
C ALA A 238 -28.14 -6.05 7.87
N PRO A 239 -29.34 -5.53 7.61
CA PRO A 239 -30.57 -6.27 7.86
C PRO A 239 -30.54 -7.63 7.15
N GLU A 240 -30.92 -8.71 7.85
CA GLU A 240 -31.05 -10.06 7.28
C GLU A 240 -32.52 -10.35 6.94
N ALA A 241 -32.76 -10.99 5.80
CA ALA A 241 -34.06 -11.50 5.43
C ALA A 241 -34.33 -12.83 6.16
N SER A 242 -35.42 -12.88 6.93
CA SER A 242 -35.94 -14.10 7.56
C SER A 242 -37.17 -14.59 6.79
N ASP A 243 -36.94 -15.35 5.74
CA ASP A 243 -38.00 -15.95 4.92
C ASP A 243 -38.70 -17.09 5.67
N ILE A 244 -40.01 -17.23 5.48
CA ILE A 244 -40.77 -18.37 5.99
C ILE A 244 -40.84 -19.44 4.90
N VAL A 245 -40.36 -20.64 5.22
CA VAL A 245 -40.60 -21.86 4.45
C VAL A 245 -41.61 -22.71 5.22
N ALA A 246 -42.81 -22.88 4.65
CA ALA A 246 -43.85 -23.72 5.23
C ALA A 246 -44.74 -24.32 4.14
N ASP A 247 -45.42 -25.44 4.43
CA ASP A 247 -46.37 -26.08 3.51
C ASP A 247 -47.57 -25.18 3.17
N ALA A 248 -48.05 -24.40 4.14
CA ALA A 248 -49.19 -23.50 3.97
C ALA A 248 -49.20 -22.33 4.95
N MET A 249 -49.85 -21.23 4.55
CA MET A 249 -50.16 -20.08 5.39
C MET A 249 -51.67 -19.90 5.50
N THR A 250 -52.18 -19.81 6.73
CA THR A 250 -53.57 -19.47 7.02
C THR A 250 -53.63 -18.04 7.56
N VAL A 251 -54.44 -17.19 6.92
CA VAL A 251 -54.70 -15.82 7.37
C VAL A 251 -56.15 -15.71 7.84
N SER A 252 -56.38 -15.00 8.94
CA SER A 252 -57.71 -14.68 9.46
C SER A 252 -57.63 -13.46 10.38
N ASP A 253 -58.39 -12.42 10.07
CA ASP A 253 -58.31 -11.12 10.72
C ASP A 253 -56.84 -10.64 10.77
N ALA A 254 -56.35 -10.23 11.93
CA ALA A 254 -54.95 -9.85 12.12
C ALA A 254 -53.99 -11.04 12.30
N SER A 255 -54.48 -12.29 12.30
CA SER A 255 -53.67 -13.47 12.56
C SER A 255 -53.16 -14.11 11.28
N VAL A 256 -51.88 -14.51 11.30
CA VAL A 256 -51.23 -15.32 10.26
C VAL A 256 -50.60 -16.53 10.94
N SER A 257 -50.92 -17.73 10.47
CA SER A 257 -50.45 -19.00 11.03
C SER A 257 -49.84 -19.86 9.94
N PHE A 258 -48.66 -20.42 10.19
CA PHE A 258 -47.97 -21.29 9.25
C PHE A 258 -48.13 -22.76 9.65
N SER A 259 -48.15 -23.65 8.68
CA SER A 259 -48.24 -25.11 8.88
C SER A 259 -47.12 -25.80 8.13
N GLY A 260 -46.45 -26.77 8.78
CA GLY A 260 -45.30 -27.46 8.22
C GLY A 260 -44.08 -26.55 8.08
N LEU A 261 -43.76 -25.77 9.13
CA LEU A 261 -42.56 -24.94 9.15
C LEU A 261 -41.33 -25.84 9.05
N ASP A 262 -40.55 -25.66 7.99
CA ASP A 262 -39.30 -26.37 7.77
C ASP A 262 -38.20 -25.56 8.45
N VAL A 263 -37.76 -26.01 9.63
CA VAL A 263 -36.61 -25.43 10.30
C VAL A 263 -35.44 -26.32 9.92
N ASP A 264 -34.64 -25.90 8.93
CA ASP A 264 -33.36 -26.52 8.58
C ASP A 264 -32.42 -26.41 9.81
N ASP A 265 -32.58 -27.28 10.79
CA ASP A 265 -31.58 -27.56 11.80
C ASP A 265 -31.20 -29.04 11.64
N ASP A 266 -30.00 -29.29 11.11
CA ASP A 266 -29.42 -30.61 10.81
C ASP A 266 -29.20 -31.49 12.07
N ASN A 267 -29.92 -31.27 13.17
CA ASN A 267 -29.88 -32.05 14.40
C ASN A 267 -31.28 -32.53 14.81
N ASP A 268 -31.60 -33.77 14.42
CA ASP A 268 -32.82 -34.53 14.73
C ASP A 268 -33.01 -34.89 16.23
N GLU A 269 -32.74 -34.01 17.19
CA GLU A 269 -32.94 -34.33 18.63
C GLU A 269 -33.56 -33.25 19.53
N ASP A 270 -34.12 -32.14 19.01
CA ASP A 270 -34.76 -31.13 19.86
C ASP A 270 -36.28 -30.98 19.63
N GLU A 271 -37.07 -30.94 20.71
CA GLU A 271 -38.54 -30.85 20.79
C GLU A 271 -39.15 -29.53 20.24
N ASP A 272 -38.44 -28.82 19.36
CA ASP A 272 -38.77 -27.49 18.87
C ASP A 272 -39.27 -27.47 17.40
N GLU A 273 -39.84 -28.58 16.92
CA GLU A 273 -40.60 -28.59 15.67
C GLU A 273 -41.77 -27.59 15.78
N ASN A 274 -41.87 -26.67 14.80
CA ASN A 274 -42.98 -25.71 14.60
C ASN A 274 -42.89 -24.34 15.31
N LYS A 275 -41.73 -23.68 15.30
CA LYS A 275 -41.54 -22.28 15.74
C LYS A 275 -41.22 -21.34 14.57
N LEU A 276 -41.69 -20.09 14.65
CA LEU A 276 -41.33 -19.02 13.72
C LEU A 276 -39.82 -18.70 13.76
N PRO A 277 -39.21 -18.19 12.67
CA PRO A 277 -37.79 -17.81 12.65
C PRO A 277 -37.44 -16.77 13.72
N PRO A 278 -36.19 -16.75 14.23
CA PRO A 278 -35.77 -15.83 15.29
C PRO A 278 -35.98 -14.33 14.99
N GLY A 279 -36.04 -13.94 13.70
CA GLY A 279 -36.29 -12.56 13.27
C GLY A 279 -37.75 -12.10 13.35
N TRP A 280 -38.71 -13.02 13.54
CA TRP A 280 -40.14 -12.72 13.62
C TRP A 280 -40.55 -12.35 15.06
N ILE A 281 -40.11 -11.19 15.53
CA ILE A 281 -40.40 -10.68 16.88
C ILE A 281 -41.39 -9.51 16.84
N ALA A 282 -42.04 -9.23 17.98
CA ALA A 282 -42.89 -8.05 18.11
C ALA A 282 -42.12 -6.77 17.76
N GLY A 283 -42.68 -5.96 16.84
CA GLY A 283 -42.08 -4.76 16.29
C GLY A 283 -41.44 -4.92 14.91
N ALA A 284 -41.10 -6.15 14.49
CA ALA A 284 -40.47 -6.41 13.20
C ALA A 284 -41.43 -6.14 12.02
N ILE A 285 -40.89 -5.64 10.91
CA ILE A 285 -41.65 -5.41 9.67
C ILE A 285 -41.47 -6.61 8.75
N VAL A 286 -42.61 -7.18 8.33
CA VAL A 286 -42.69 -8.33 7.43
C VAL A 286 -43.50 -7.99 6.19
N THR A 287 -43.14 -8.63 5.08
CA THR A 287 -43.87 -8.61 3.82
C THR A 287 -44.72 -9.87 3.74
N LEU A 288 -46.04 -9.73 3.55
CA LEU A 288 -46.96 -10.87 3.45
C LEU A 288 -47.74 -10.84 2.14
N LYS A 289 -47.66 -11.92 1.37
CA LYS A 289 -48.45 -12.15 0.15
C LYS A 289 -49.37 -13.34 0.36
N ALA A 290 -50.68 -13.09 0.34
CA ALA A 290 -51.71 -14.09 0.55
C ALA A 290 -52.67 -14.14 -0.66
N PRO A 291 -52.31 -14.87 -1.74
CA PRO A 291 -53.09 -14.84 -2.97
C PRO A 291 -54.53 -15.30 -2.80
N VAL A 292 -55.43 -14.72 -3.59
CA VAL A 292 -56.86 -15.07 -3.65
C VAL A 292 -57.35 -15.06 -5.09
N ASN A 293 -58.48 -15.70 -5.36
CA ASN A 293 -59.09 -15.67 -6.69
C ASN A 293 -59.90 -14.38 -6.87
N TYR A 294 -59.56 -13.59 -7.88
CA TYR A 294 -60.36 -12.47 -8.37
C TYR A 294 -60.97 -12.80 -9.72
N GLN A 295 -62.17 -12.26 -9.99
CA GLN A 295 -62.67 -12.18 -11.36
C GLN A 295 -62.06 -10.95 -12.03
N VAL A 296 -61.33 -11.14 -13.12
CA VAL A 296 -60.72 -10.08 -13.90
C VAL A 296 -61.53 -9.83 -15.15
N SER A 297 -61.95 -8.59 -15.37
CA SER A 297 -62.52 -8.12 -16.64
C SER A 297 -61.68 -6.96 -17.20
N ILE A 298 -61.87 -6.65 -18.48
CA ILE A 298 -61.29 -5.45 -19.10
C ILE A 298 -62.40 -4.46 -19.43
N GLU A 299 -62.37 -3.29 -18.78
CA GLU A 299 -63.34 -2.21 -19.01
C GLU A 299 -62.60 -0.93 -19.42
N GLY A 300 -62.91 -0.39 -20.60
CA GLY A 300 -62.27 0.83 -21.10
C GLY A 300 -60.74 0.74 -21.28
N GLY A 301 -60.19 -0.48 -21.35
CA GLY A 301 -58.75 -0.75 -21.42
C GLY A 301 -58.06 -0.99 -20.07
N PHE A 302 -58.80 -0.90 -18.96
CA PHE A 302 -58.30 -1.16 -17.60
C PHE A 302 -58.68 -2.57 -17.15
N ASN A 303 -57.78 -3.27 -16.47
CA ASN A 303 -58.15 -4.45 -15.70
C ASN A 303 -58.98 -4.02 -14.48
N VAL A 304 -60.15 -4.62 -14.33
CA VAL A 304 -61.04 -4.48 -13.18
C VAL A 304 -61.02 -5.79 -12.39
N LEU A 305 -60.64 -5.73 -11.12
CA LEU A 305 -60.67 -6.86 -10.21
C LEU A 305 -61.99 -6.84 -9.45
N THR A 306 -62.79 -7.89 -9.58
CA THR A 306 -64.07 -8.06 -8.89
C THR A 306 -63.97 -9.20 -7.87
N GLY A 307 -64.37 -8.94 -6.63
CA GLY A 307 -64.42 -9.89 -5.52
C GLY A 307 -64.54 -9.19 -4.18
N ASP A 308 -65.28 -9.76 -3.23
CA ASP A 308 -65.49 -9.13 -1.92
C ASP A 308 -64.19 -9.00 -1.10
N VAL A 309 -63.19 -9.82 -1.42
CA VAL A 309 -61.84 -9.78 -0.85
C VAL A 309 -61.11 -8.46 -1.14
N VAL A 310 -61.53 -7.71 -2.16
CA VAL A 310 -61.05 -6.33 -2.40
C VAL A 310 -61.25 -5.43 -1.16
N SER A 311 -62.22 -5.73 -0.29
CA SER A 311 -62.41 -4.97 0.95
C SER A 311 -61.30 -5.13 1.99
N GLU A 312 -60.47 -6.19 1.92
CA GLU A 312 -59.32 -6.40 2.83
C GLU A 312 -58.33 -5.25 2.82
N ILE A 313 -58.16 -4.63 1.65
CA ILE A 313 -57.23 -3.51 1.50
C ILE A 313 -57.86 -2.17 1.90
N ALA A 314 -59.14 -2.12 2.28
CA ALA A 314 -59.88 -0.89 2.56
C ALA A 314 -59.68 0.17 1.43
N PRO A 315 -60.08 -0.17 0.19
CA PRO A 315 -59.69 0.57 -1.01
C PRO A 315 -60.30 1.97 -1.07
N PHE A 316 -59.56 2.91 -1.65
CA PHE A 316 -60.04 4.25 -2.00
C PHE A 316 -59.44 4.69 -3.35
N SER A 317 -60.10 5.64 -4.01
CA SER A 317 -59.60 6.20 -5.28
C SER A 317 -58.28 6.95 -5.04
N GLY A 318 -57.26 6.60 -5.79
CA GLY A 318 -55.90 7.09 -5.65
C GLY A 318 -54.99 6.24 -4.75
N MET A 319 -55.48 5.13 -4.18
CA MET A 319 -54.69 4.28 -3.29
C MET A 319 -53.54 3.58 -4.04
N PRO A 320 -52.27 3.73 -3.58
CA PRO A 320 -51.15 2.97 -4.12
C PRO A 320 -51.19 1.52 -3.62
N VAL A 321 -51.07 0.57 -4.54
CA VAL A 321 -51.16 -0.88 -4.26
C VAL A 321 -50.02 -1.63 -4.93
N THR A 322 -49.64 -2.76 -4.35
CA THR A 322 -48.76 -3.74 -5.00
C THR A 322 -49.61 -4.96 -5.37
N LEU A 323 -49.59 -5.31 -6.64
CA LEU A 323 -50.27 -6.49 -7.20
C LEU A 323 -49.23 -7.55 -7.56
N THR A 324 -49.38 -8.76 -7.03
CA THR A 324 -48.55 -9.91 -7.40
C THR A 324 -49.34 -10.90 -8.25
N PHE A 325 -48.85 -11.20 -9.44
CA PHE A 325 -49.40 -12.21 -10.35
C PHE A 325 -48.28 -13.02 -10.99
N ASN A 326 -48.38 -14.36 -10.97
CA ASN A 326 -47.35 -15.28 -11.46
C ASN A 326 -45.92 -14.95 -10.96
N GLY A 327 -45.80 -14.57 -9.68
CA GLY A 327 -44.51 -14.22 -9.06
C GLY A 327 -43.93 -12.87 -9.48
N THR A 328 -44.64 -12.07 -10.27
CA THR A 328 -44.22 -10.70 -10.64
C THR A 328 -45.03 -9.68 -9.86
N ASP A 329 -44.33 -8.71 -9.27
CA ASP A 329 -44.94 -7.58 -8.57
C ASP A 329 -45.12 -6.38 -9.51
N TYR A 330 -46.30 -5.77 -9.46
CA TYR A 330 -46.65 -4.55 -10.16
C TYR A 330 -47.08 -3.49 -9.14
N ASP A 331 -46.34 -2.39 -9.07
CA ASP A 331 -46.77 -1.22 -8.31
C ASP A 331 -47.74 -0.39 -9.14
N LEU A 332 -48.97 -0.28 -8.64
CA LEU A 332 -50.12 0.29 -9.34
C LEU A 332 -50.87 1.25 -8.41
N GLN A 333 -51.95 1.82 -8.94
CA GLN A 333 -52.87 2.69 -8.22
C GLN A 333 -54.32 2.30 -8.52
N ILE A 334 -55.19 2.36 -7.50
CA ILE A 334 -56.64 2.17 -7.66
C ILE A 334 -57.23 3.47 -8.23
N THR A 335 -57.81 3.40 -9.43
CA THR A 335 -58.46 4.56 -10.07
C THR A 335 -59.90 4.72 -9.58
N THR A 336 -60.66 3.63 -9.58
CA THR A 336 -62.06 3.60 -9.10
C THR A 336 -62.29 2.39 -8.22
N TYR A 337 -63.15 2.56 -7.21
CA TYR A 337 -63.61 1.51 -6.30
C TYR A 337 -65.13 1.51 -6.25
N ILE A 338 -65.74 0.35 -6.44
CA ILE A 338 -67.17 0.10 -6.24
C ILE A 338 -67.29 -0.82 -5.01
N PRO A 339 -67.92 -0.38 -3.91
CA PRO A 339 -68.09 -1.19 -2.72
C PRO A 339 -69.12 -2.30 -2.91
N HIS A 340 -69.02 -3.34 -2.09
CA HIS A 340 -70.05 -4.39 -2.02
C HIS A 340 -71.39 -3.77 -1.60
N GLN A 341 -72.45 -4.19 -2.28
CA GLN A 341 -73.83 -3.82 -1.96
C GLN A 341 -74.68 -5.09 -1.93
N ASP A 342 -75.33 -5.37 -0.80
CA ASP A 342 -76.32 -6.43 -0.71
C ASP A 342 -77.56 -6.11 -1.56
N ALA A 343 -78.21 -7.15 -2.08
CA ALA A 343 -79.48 -6.99 -2.75
C ALA A 343 -80.52 -6.43 -1.77
N VAL A 344 -81.06 -5.24 -2.06
CA VAL A 344 -82.16 -4.67 -1.28
C VAL A 344 -83.48 -5.19 -1.87
N PRO A 345 -84.33 -5.91 -1.12
CA PRO A 345 -85.62 -6.38 -1.64
C PRO A 345 -86.57 -5.23 -1.93
N GLY A 346 -87.19 -5.25 -3.11
CA GLY A 346 -88.23 -4.30 -3.50
C GLY A 346 -89.61 -4.59 -2.90
N THR A 347 -90.49 -3.58 -2.86
CA THR A 347 -91.91 -3.77 -2.50
C THR A 347 -92.72 -4.05 -3.76
N GLY A 348 -93.39 -5.21 -3.82
CA GLY A 348 -94.22 -5.60 -4.97
C GLY A 348 -95.49 -4.75 -5.10
N GLY A 349 -95.77 -4.27 -6.31
CA GLY A 349 -97.03 -3.59 -6.65
C GLY A 349 -98.20 -4.54 -6.94
N ALA A 350 -99.25 -4.04 -7.59
CA ALA A 350 -100.37 -4.82 -8.09
C ALA A 350 -100.69 -4.45 -9.55
N THR A 351 -101.04 -5.42 -10.39
CA THR A 351 -101.37 -5.18 -11.81
C THR A 351 -102.70 -4.44 -11.98
N ALA A 352 -102.79 -3.57 -12.99
CA ALA A 352 -104.08 -3.03 -13.43
C ALA A 352 -104.90 -4.14 -14.11
N VAL A 353 -106.21 -4.19 -13.85
CA VAL A 353 -107.10 -5.25 -14.36
C VAL A 353 -108.33 -4.64 -15.04
N LEU A 354 -108.66 -5.11 -16.24
CA LEU A 354 -110.00 -5.02 -16.83
C LEU A 354 -110.56 -6.44 -16.90
N ARG A 355 -111.66 -6.71 -16.22
CA ARG A 355 -112.33 -8.01 -16.23
C ARG A 355 -113.74 -7.89 -16.80
N ALA A 356 -114.04 -8.69 -17.81
CA ALA A 356 -115.38 -8.82 -18.36
C ALA A 356 -116.38 -9.32 -17.28
N SER A 357 -117.63 -8.88 -17.36
CA SER A 357 -118.69 -9.30 -16.44
C SER A 357 -119.41 -10.58 -16.86
N ALA A 358 -119.23 -11.01 -18.11
CA ALA A 358 -119.82 -12.23 -18.66
C ALA A 358 -118.90 -12.83 -19.73
N SER A 359 -119.14 -14.10 -20.05
CA SER A 359 -118.48 -14.78 -21.18
C SER A 359 -118.88 -14.15 -22.50
N PRO A 360 -118.02 -14.15 -23.53
CA PRO A 360 -118.38 -13.68 -24.86
C PRO A 360 -119.62 -14.39 -25.38
N SER A 361 -120.62 -13.62 -25.83
CA SER A 361 -121.88 -14.18 -26.34
C SER A 361 -121.74 -14.74 -27.76
N THR A 362 -120.64 -14.42 -28.44
CA THR A 362 -120.27 -14.92 -29.77
C THR A 362 -118.75 -14.89 -29.94
N TYR A 363 -118.23 -15.78 -30.79
CA TYR A 363 -116.85 -15.73 -31.31
C TYR A 363 -116.81 -15.35 -32.80
N ASP A 364 -117.98 -15.16 -33.42
CA ASP A 364 -118.12 -14.78 -34.83
C ASP A 364 -118.49 -13.30 -34.97
N PHE A 365 -117.57 -12.51 -35.54
CA PHE A 365 -117.71 -11.08 -35.80
C PHE A 365 -117.69 -10.75 -37.31
N THR A 366 -117.92 -11.75 -38.17
CA THR A 366 -117.93 -11.56 -39.64
C THR A 366 -119.14 -10.76 -40.12
N THR A 367 -120.28 -10.85 -39.42
CA THR A 367 -121.54 -10.17 -39.79
C THR A 367 -121.77 -8.86 -39.06
N THR A 368 -121.28 -8.74 -37.81
CA THR A 368 -121.35 -7.52 -36.99
C THR A 368 -119.99 -7.27 -36.35
N SER A 369 -119.11 -6.58 -37.07
CA SER A 369 -117.77 -6.26 -36.56
C SER A 369 -117.84 -5.31 -35.37
N GLN A 370 -116.93 -5.50 -34.41
CA GLN A 370 -116.84 -4.69 -33.19
C GLN A 370 -115.47 -4.05 -33.13
N THR A 371 -115.41 -2.73 -32.95
CA THR A 371 -114.14 -2.02 -32.71
C THR A 371 -114.23 -1.24 -31.42
N PHE A 372 -113.20 -1.37 -30.59
CA PHE A 372 -113.09 -0.68 -29.31
C PHE A 372 -111.66 -0.26 -29.04
N ALA A 373 -111.48 0.67 -28.11
CA ALA A 373 -110.16 1.15 -27.73
C ALA A 373 -109.95 1.04 -26.22
N LEU A 374 -108.75 0.60 -25.85
CA LEU A 374 -108.24 0.60 -24.48
C LEU A 374 -107.13 1.64 -24.37
N THR A 375 -107.19 2.49 -23.36
CA THR A 375 -106.14 3.45 -23.04
C THR A 375 -105.37 2.97 -21.81
N TRP A 376 -104.06 2.81 -21.97
CA TRP A 376 -103.13 2.35 -20.95
C TRP A 376 -101.88 3.24 -20.96
N GLN A 377 -101.48 3.75 -19.79
CA GLN A 377 -100.31 4.63 -19.65
C GLN A 377 -100.31 5.83 -20.63
N GLY A 378 -101.50 6.39 -20.89
CA GLY A 378 -101.68 7.53 -21.80
C GLY A 378 -101.65 7.18 -23.30
N ILE A 379 -101.49 5.91 -23.67
CA ILE A 379 -101.49 5.43 -25.06
C ILE A 379 -102.79 4.67 -25.32
N THR A 380 -103.46 4.98 -26.44
CA THR A 380 -104.70 4.33 -26.86
C THR A 380 -104.43 3.22 -27.88
N TYR A 381 -104.87 2.01 -27.57
CA TYR A 381 -104.77 0.81 -28.39
C TYR A 381 -106.15 0.47 -28.96
N THR A 382 -106.27 0.44 -30.28
CA THR A 382 -107.53 0.12 -30.97
C THR A 382 -107.56 -1.35 -31.36
N ILE A 383 -108.61 -2.05 -30.97
CA ILE A 383 -108.84 -3.46 -31.24
C ILE A 383 -110.08 -3.59 -32.13
N SER A 384 -109.92 -4.25 -33.28
CA SER A 384 -110.99 -4.49 -34.24
C SER A 384 -111.22 -5.99 -34.43
N LEU A 385 -112.44 -6.44 -34.12
CA LEU A 385 -112.90 -7.81 -34.27
C LEU A 385 -113.78 -7.88 -35.52
N VAL A 386 -113.30 -8.55 -36.56
CA VAL A 386 -113.92 -8.56 -37.91
C VAL A 386 -114.07 -9.96 -38.52
N ALA A 387 -113.61 -11.00 -37.82
CA ALA A 387 -113.57 -12.37 -38.32
C ALA A 387 -114.28 -13.35 -37.36
N ASN A 388 -114.37 -14.62 -37.76
CA ASN A 388 -114.80 -15.69 -36.88
C ASN A 388 -113.58 -16.30 -36.20
N TYR A 389 -113.49 -16.12 -34.88
CA TYR A 389 -112.37 -16.57 -34.06
C TYR A 389 -112.59 -17.97 -33.46
N GLY A 390 -113.80 -18.53 -33.61
CA GLY A 390 -114.20 -19.91 -33.28
C GLY A 390 -114.19 -20.31 -31.80
N THR A 391 -113.26 -19.79 -31.01
CA THR A 391 -113.01 -20.18 -29.61
C THR A 391 -112.51 -18.99 -28.79
N MET A 392 -112.53 -19.11 -27.46
CA MET A 392 -111.94 -18.12 -26.54
C MET A 392 -110.46 -17.85 -26.86
N SER A 393 -109.68 -18.90 -27.15
CA SER A 393 -108.26 -18.76 -27.50
C SER A 393 -108.05 -17.91 -28.76
N GLY A 394 -108.85 -18.14 -29.80
CA GLY A 394 -108.80 -17.33 -31.03
C GLY A 394 -109.19 -15.87 -30.80
N LEU A 395 -110.17 -15.61 -29.94
CA LEU A 395 -110.61 -14.26 -29.59
C LEU A 395 -109.56 -13.52 -28.74
N LEU A 396 -108.96 -14.20 -27.77
CA LEU A 396 -107.86 -13.64 -26.97
C LEU A 396 -106.64 -13.31 -27.82
N ALA A 397 -106.30 -14.16 -28.80
CA ALA A 397 -105.21 -13.89 -29.74
C ALA A 397 -105.48 -12.62 -30.57
N ALA A 398 -106.73 -12.40 -31.01
CA ALA A 398 -107.11 -11.20 -31.73
C ALA A 398 -107.01 -9.93 -30.85
N ILE A 399 -107.46 -10.00 -29.59
CA ILE A 399 -107.36 -8.90 -28.63
C ILE A 399 -105.90 -8.60 -28.29
N ASN A 400 -105.08 -9.63 -28.05
CA ASN A 400 -103.65 -9.50 -27.80
C ASN A 400 -102.89 -8.93 -28.99
N GLY A 401 -103.30 -9.26 -30.22
CA GLY A 401 -102.76 -8.65 -31.44
C GLY A 401 -102.96 -7.13 -31.46
N GLY A 402 -104.13 -6.65 -31.05
CA GLY A 402 -104.43 -5.21 -30.92
C GLY A 402 -103.74 -4.53 -29.72
N LEU A 403 -103.27 -5.31 -28.74
CA LEU A 403 -102.53 -4.85 -27.56
C LEU A 403 -101.01 -4.99 -27.69
N ASN A 404 -100.49 -5.37 -28.86
CA ASN A 404 -99.06 -5.58 -29.05
C ASN A 404 -98.26 -4.31 -28.70
N GLY A 405 -97.18 -4.46 -27.92
CA GLY A 405 -96.35 -3.36 -27.43
C GLY A 405 -96.94 -2.58 -26.24
N SER A 406 -98.15 -2.88 -25.77
CA SER A 406 -98.75 -2.19 -24.62
C SER A 406 -98.22 -2.64 -23.26
N GLY A 407 -97.68 -3.85 -23.19
CA GLY A 407 -97.39 -4.52 -21.91
C GLY A 407 -98.62 -5.06 -21.19
N LEU A 408 -99.81 -5.02 -21.82
CA LEU A 408 -101.02 -5.71 -21.38
C LEU A 408 -101.20 -7.04 -22.13
N ILE A 409 -101.87 -7.98 -21.49
CA ILE A 409 -102.28 -9.27 -22.04
C ILE A 409 -103.72 -9.58 -21.65
N ALA A 410 -104.53 -9.95 -22.64
CA ALA A 410 -105.82 -10.57 -22.51
C ALA A 410 -105.66 -12.08 -22.29
N GLN A 411 -106.31 -12.60 -21.26
CA GLN A 411 -106.32 -14.02 -20.90
C GLN A 411 -107.72 -14.48 -20.50
N ASP A 412 -107.94 -15.79 -20.54
CA ASP A 412 -109.15 -16.42 -20.03
C ASP A 412 -109.09 -16.48 -18.51
N ASP A 413 -110.15 -16.06 -17.84
CA ASP A 413 -110.29 -16.09 -16.38
C ASP A 413 -111.63 -16.68 -15.97
N GLY A 414 -111.78 -17.99 -16.16
CA GLY A 414 -113.00 -18.72 -15.84
C GLY A 414 -114.13 -18.50 -16.85
N GLY A 415 -113.79 -18.38 -18.13
CA GLY A 415 -114.73 -18.21 -19.24
C GLY A 415 -115.02 -16.74 -19.59
N VAL A 416 -114.42 -15.78 -18.89
CA VAL A 416 -114.53 -14.35 -19.18
C VAL A 416 -113.16 -13.77 -19.52
N ILE A 417 -113.13 -12.70 -20.32
CA ILE A 417 -111.86 -12.07 -20.72
C ILE A 417 -111.35 -11.19 -19.58
N ARG A 418 -110.09 -11.40 -19.20
CA ARG A 418 -109.37 -10.56 -18.24
C ARG A 418 -108.13 -9.99 -18.91
N ILE A 419 -108.00 -8.67 -18.91
CA ILE A 419 -106.84 -7.94 -19.45
C ILE A 419 -106.04 -7.38 -18.28
N VAL A 420 -104.76 -7.72 -18.21
CA VAL A 420 -103.83 -7.34 -17.15
C VAL A 420 -102.45 -7.01 -17.70
N GLU A 421 -101.56 -6.45 -16.90
CA GLU A 421 -100.15 -6.35 -17.28
C GLU A 421 -99.51 -7.74 -17.44
N ILE A 422 -98.60 -7.88 -18.40
CA ILE A 422 -98.03 -9.17 -18.81
C ILE A 422 -97.13 -9.82 -17.75
N SER A 423 -96.41 -9.02 -16.94
CA SER A 423 -95.58 -9.48 -15.83
C SER A 423 -95.15 -8.34 -14.90
N SER A 424 -94.74 -8.69 -13.67
CA SER A 424 -94.07 -7.77 -12.73
C SER A 424 -92.64 -7.45 -13.22
N PRO A 425 -92.06 -6.25 -12.97
CA PRO A 425 -92.53 -5.17 -12.10
C PRO A 425 -93.77 -4.44 -12.65
N TRP A 426 -94.82 -4.37 -11.84
CA TRP A 426 -96.06 -3.71 -12.20
C TRP A 426 -95.81 -2.22 -12.39
N ARG A 427 -96.29 -1.66 -13.50
CA ARG A 427 -96.21 -0.22 -13.79
C ARG A 427 -97.27 0.58 -13.03
N GLY A 428 -98.33 -0.08 -12.56
CA GLY A 428 -99.45 0.57 -11.86
C GLY A 428 -100.28 1.48 -12.77
N GLY A 429 -101.35 2.08 -12.25
CA GLY A 429 -102.27 2.94 -13.01
C GLY A 429 -103.56 2.24 -13.44
N SER A 430 -104.36 2.87 -14.30
CA SER A 430 -105.71 2.38 -14.66
C SER A 430 -105.81 2.09 -16.16
N ILE A 431 -106.37 0.92 -16.50
CA ILE A 431 -106.87 0.66 -17.86
C ILE A 431 -108.18 1.43 -17.99
N THR A 432 -108.36 2.17 -19.08
CA THR A 432 -109.63 2.86 -19.39
C THR A 432 -110.07 2.50 -20.81
N SER A 433 -111.33 2.72 -21.15
CA SER A 433 -111.86 2.44 -22.49
C SER A 433 -112.83 3.54 -22.94
N SER A 434 -112.98 3.70 -24.25
CA SER A 434 -113.98 4.62 -24.83
C SER A 434 -115.36 3.97 -25.00
N PHE A 435 -115.40 2.69 -25.38
CA PHE A 435 -116.60 1.85 -25.48
C PHE A 435 -116.19 0.37 -25.48
N LEU A 436 -116.77 -0.50 -24.65
CA LEU A 436 -116.50 -1.95 -24.68
C LEU A 436 -117.69 -2.72 -25.26
N PRO A 437 -117.48 -3.65 -26.21
CA PRO A 437 -118.57 -4.44 -26.77
C PRO A 437 -119.18 -5.36 -25.70
N ALA A 438 -120.48 -5.24 -25.44
CA ALA A 438 -121.20 -6.13 -24.50
C ALA A 438 -121.11 -7.60 -24.93
N SER A 439 -121.00 -7.88 -26.23
CA SER A 439 -120.80 -9.23 -26.77
C SER A 439 -119.45 -9.87 -26.39
N VAL A 440 -118.48 -9.08 -25.93
CA VAL A 440 -117.13 -9.53 -25.54
C VAL A 440 -116.89 -9.36 -24.03
N PHE A 441 -117.36 -8.25 -23.44
CA PHE A 441 -117.08 -7.89 -22.05
C PHE A 441 -118.29 -7.93 -21.11
N GLY A 442 -119.50 -8.18 -21.61
CA GLY A 442 -120.75 -8.08 -20.84
C GLY A 442 -121.15 -6.64 -20.52
N ASP A 443 -122.27 -6.47 -19.82
CA ASP A 443 -122.89 -5.15 -19.58
C ASP A 443 -122.24 -4.35 -18.44
N SER A 444 -121.35 -4.93 -17.63
CA SER A 444 -120.77 -4.26 -16.45
C SER A 444 -119.33 -4.68 -16.16
N PRO A 445 -118.38 -4.52 -17.10
CA PRO A 445 -116.99 -4.88 -16.90
C PRO A 445 -116.37 -4.10 -15.73
N VAL A 446 -115.50 -4.77 -14.97
CA VAL A 446 -114.87 -4.22 -13.76
C VAL A 446 -113.45 -3.79 -14.08
N PHE A 447 -113.10 -2.56 -13.69
CA PHE A 447 -111.75 -2.02 -13.78
C PHE A 447 -111.14 -1.90 -12.38
N THR A 448 -109.95 -2.44 -12.19
CA THR A 448 -109.16 -2.32 -10.97
C THR A 448 -107.84 -1.61 -11.31
N ALA A 449 -107.56 -0.51 -10.63
CA ALA A 449 -106.29 0.19 -10.79
C ALA A 449 -105.14 -0.61 -10.17
N GLY A 450 -104.01 -0.68 -10.86
CA GLY A 450 -102.77 -1.26 -10.37
C GLY A 450 -101.95 -0.27 -9.54
N THR A 451 -101.06 -0.79 -8.69
CA THR A 451 -100.04 -0.03 -7.95
C THR A 451 -98.67 -0.36 -8.50
N ALA A 452 -97.82 0.64 -8.77
CA ALA A 452 -96.49 0.40 -9.32
C ALA A 452 -95.59 -0.32 -8.31
N SER A 453 -94.77 -1.26 -8.78
CA SER A 453 -93.68 -1.84 -7.96
C SER A 453 -92.61 -0.76 -7.70
N SER A 454 -92.09 -0.67 -6.48
CA SER A 454 -91.10 0.34 -6.11
C SER A 454 -89.98 -0.21 -5.22
N GLY A 455 -88.76 0.27 -5.45
CA GLY A 455 -87.56 -0.05 -4.67
C GLY A 455 -86.93 -1.39 -5.06
N GLY A 456 -85.61 -1.50 -4.88
CA GLY A 456 -84.80 -2.70 -5.07
C GLY A 456 -83.56 -2.44 -5.93
N SER A 457 -82.39 -2.81 -5.42
CA SER A 457 -81.10 -2.75 -6.13
C SER A 457 -80.49 -4.16 -6.18
N PRO A 458 -79.88 -4.57 -7.31
CA PRO A 458 -79.20 -5.86 -7.39
C PRO A 458 -78.01 -5.88 -6.42
N ALA A 459 -77.60 -7.08 -6.01
CA ALA A 459 -76.33 -7.22 -5.32
C ALA A 459 -75.19 -6.77 -6.25
N VAL A 460 -74.27 -5.95 -5.75
CA VAL A 460 -73.06 -5.52 -6.44
C VAL A 460 -71.88 -6.10 -5.69
N THR A 461 -71.11 -6.98 -6.32
CA THR A 461 -69.83 -7.46 -5.76
C THR A 461 -68.81 -6.34 -5.80
N ALA A 462 -67.98 -6.21 -4.77
CA ALA A 462 -66.97 -5.15 -4.73
C ALA A 462 -65.99 -5.27 -5.91
N SER A 463 -65.58 -4.14 -6.49
CA SER A 463 -64.58 -4.12 -7.57
C SER A 463 -63.67 -2.90 -7.54
N VAL A 464 -62.44 -3.06 -8.05
CA VAL A 464 -61.44 -1.99 -8.22
C VAL A 464 -60.87 -1.97 -9.62
N THR A 465 -60.60 -0.77 -10.12
CA THR A 465 -59.98 -0.54 -11.44
C THR A 465 -58.53 -0.10 -11.26
N LEU A 466 -57.60 -0.75 -11.96
CA LEU A 466 -56.16 -0.56 -11.77
C LEU A 466 -55.52 0.30 -12.88
N ALA A 467 -54.61 1.19 -12.49
CA ALA A 467 -53.78 1.99 -13.40
C ALA A 467 -52.33 2.02 -12.92
N TYR A 468 -51.40 2.37 -13.80
CA TYR A 468 -50.06 2.79 -13.41
C TYR A 468 -50.09 4.14 -12.68
N ASP A 469 -49.04 4.48 -11.93
CA ASP A 469 -48.91 5.78 -11.24
C ASP A 469 -49.03 7.01 -12.17
N SER A 470 -48.82 6.82 -13.47
CA SER A 470 -49.04 7.85 -14.50
C SER A 470 -50.51 8.10 -14.85
N GLY A 471 -51.44 7.33 -14.28
CA GLY A 471 -52.86 7.29 -14.65
C GLY A 471 -53.16 6.49 -15.92
N THR A 472 -52.15 5.85 -16.52
CA THR A 472 -52.33 5.00 -17.71
C THR A 472 -52.99 3.69 -17.32
N ALA A 473 -53.93 3.21 -18.13
CA ALA A 473 -54.64 1.96 -17.88
C ALA A 473 -53.68 0.77 -17.74
N PHE A 474 -53.88 -0.04 -16.70
CA PHE A 474 -53.16 -1.29 -16.52
C PHE A 474 -53.94 -2.43 -17.18
N SER A 475 -53.31 -3.13 -18.12
CA SER A 475 -53.92 -4.25 -18.87
C SER A 475 -53.04 -5.50 -18.84
N GLY A 476 -52.35 -5.74 -17.73
CA GLY A 476 -51.36 -6.82 -17.58
C GLY A 476 -51.96 -8.20 -17.21
N LEU A 477 -53.26 -8.29 -16.94
CA LEU A 477 -53.92 -9.51 -16.47
C LEU A 477 -54.90 -10.07 -17.53
N PRO A 478 -54.94 -11.41 -17.72
CA PRO A 478 -55.93 -12.04 -18.58
C PRO A 478 -57.32 -12.03 -17.95
N GLU A 479 -58.36 -11.93 -18.79
CA GLU A 479 -59.76 -12.00 -18.34
C GLU A 479 -60.12 -13.38 -17.75
N GLY A 480 -61.07 -13.37 -16.81
CA GLY A 480 -61.53 -14.57 -16.09
C GLY A 480 -60.96 -14.66 -14.67
N THR A 481 -61.09 -15.84 -14.06
CA THR A 481 -60.62 -16.08 -12.69
C THR A 481 -59.09 -16.09 -12.64
N GLN A 482 -58.49 -15.14 -11.92
CA GLN A 482 -57.04 -15.07 -11.73
C GLN A 482 -56.67 -15.15 -10.25
N ARG A 483 -55.56 -15.85 -9.97
CA ARG A 483 -54.98 -16.01 -8.64
C ARG A 483 -53.99 -14.85 -8.39
N ILE A 484 -54.35 -13.90 -7.51
CA ILE A 484 -53.63 -12.63 -7.34
C ILE A 484 -53.49 -12.31 -5.86
N SER A 485 -52.34 -11.76 -5.45
CA SER A 485 -52.20 -11.05 -4.16
C SER A 485 -52.29 -9.55 -4.42
N LEU A 486 -53.13 -8.85 -3.66
CA LEU A 486 -53.30 -7.40 -3.76
C LEU A 486 -53.25 -6.82 -2.34
N ALA A 487 -52.30 -5.92 -2.07
CA ALA A 487 -52.19 -5.22 -0.80
C ALA A 487 -51.84 -3.74 -1.00
N HIS A 488 -51.81 -2.97 0.08
CA HIS A 488 -51.20 -1.64 0.06
C HIS A 488 -49.74 -1.74 -0.42
N ARG A 489 -49.23 -0.70 -1.09
CA ARG A 489 -47.87 -0.66 -1.64
C ARG A 489 -46.84 -1.19 -0.65
N GLY A 490 -46.01 -2.14 -1.10
CA GLY A 490 -44.98 -2.81 -0.30
C GLY A 490 -45.40 -4.13 0.36
N ASN A 491 -46.71 -4.38 0.54
CA ASN A 491 -47.24 -5.52 1.32
C ASN A 491 -46.70 -5.59 2.76
N GLU A 492 -46.45 -4.44 3.41
CA GLU A 492 -45.80 -4.36 4.72
C GLU A 492 -46.78 -4.51 5.90
N TYR A 493 -46.36 -5.28 6.90
CA TYR A 493 -47.06 -5.48 8.16
C TYR A 493 -46.06 -5.50 9.32
N GLN A 494 -46.43 -4.94 10.47
CA GLN A 494 -45.66 -5.03 11.71
C GLN A 494 -46.19 -6.19 12.56
N ILE A 495 -45.30 -7.02 13.10
CA ILE A 495 -45.67 -8.07 14.05
C ILE A 495 -46.02 -7.42 15.39
N ALA A 496 -47.24 -7.63 15.89
CA ALA A 496 -47.67 -7.19 17.21
C ALA A 496 -47.29 -8.19 18.31
N SER A 497 -47.41 -9.49 18.01
CA SER A 497 -47.07 -10.59 18.93
C SER A 497 -46.94 -11.91 18.16
N THR A 498 -46.22 -12.87 18.74
CA THR A 498 -46.08 -14.24 18.21
C THR A 498 -46.52 -15.28 19.23
N ASP A 499 -47.03 -16.42 18.75
CA ASP A 499 -47.44 -17.58 19.55
C ASP A 499 -47.23 -18.86 18.71
N GLY A 500 -46.19 -19.63 19.04
CA GLY A 500 -45.77 -20.83 18.30
C GLY A 500 -45.55 -20.55 16.80
N PRO A 501 -46.30 -21.19 15.89
CA PRO A 501 -46.21 -20.97 14.44
C PRO A 501 -47.07 -19.80 13.93
N SER A 502 -47.63 -18.97 14.83
CA SER A 502 -48.56 -17.88 14.48
C SER A 502 -48.04 -16.50 14.89
N ALA A 503 -48.35 -15.49 14.09
CA ALA A 503 -48.09 -14.09 14.35
C ALA A 503 -49.37 -13.26 14.22
N THR A 504 -49.58 -12.34 15.16
CA THR A 504 -50.57 -11.26 15.00
C THR A 504 -49.87 -10.08 14.35
N VAL A 505 -50.43 -9.57 13.25
CA VAL A 505 -49.82 -8.53 12.43
C VAL A 505 -50.70 -7.29 12.32
N GLN A 506 -50.08 -6.14 12.05
CA GLN A 506 -50.75 -4.86 11.83
C GLN A 506 -50.27 -4.28 10.51
N ARG A 507 -51.17 -3.91 9.60
CA ARG A 507 -50.79 -3.31 8.32
C ARG A 507 -49.99 -2.03 8.52
N VAL A 508 -48.93 -1.84 7.75
CA VAL A 508 -48.10 -0.63 7.76
C VAL A 508 -48.32 0.13 6.46
N VAL A 509 -48.54 1.43 6.57
CA VAL A 509 -48.74 2.36 5.45
C VAL A 509 -47.79 3.53 5.63
N ASN A 510 -46.85 3.72 4.69
CA ASN A 510 -45.84 4.79 4.73
C ASN A 510 -45.06 4.82 6.06
N GLY A 511 -44.70 3.64 6.60
CA GLY A 511 -43.94 3.50 7.84
C GLY A 511 -44.74 3.71 9.14
N VAL A 512 -46.07 3.84 9.08
CA VAL A 512 -46.94 3.98 10.25
C VAL A 512 -47.97 2.84 10.29
N VAL A 513 -48.27 2.32 11.49
CA VAL A 513 -49.32 1.31 11.68
C VAL A 513 -50.68 1.89 11.32
N ASP A 514 -51.38 1.20 10.43
CA ASP A 514 -52.70 1.56 9.95
C ASP A 514 -53.81 0.93 10.80
N SER A 515 -54.34 1.74 11.73
CA SER A 515 -55.46 1.35 12.60
C SER A 515 -56.81 1.14 11.89
N THR A 516 -56.94 1.48 10.60
CA THR A 516 -58.19 1.33 9.83
C THR A 516 -58.31 -0.03 9.14
N TRP A 517 -57.24 -0.83 9.15
CA TRP A 517 -57.24 -2.15 8.55
C TRP A 517 -57.99 -3.17 9.42
N SER A 518 -58.99 -3.82 8.84
CA SER A 518 -59.83 -4.82 9.52
C SER A 518 -59.23 -6.23 9.56
N GLY A 519 -58.05 -6.45 8.96
CA GLY A 519 -57.43 -7.77 8.84
C GLY A 519 -57.72 -8.47 7.51
N PHE A 520 -57.18 -9.69 7.37
CA PHE A 520 -57.44 -10.61 6.27
C PHE A 520 -58.78 -11.33 6.41
N MET A 521 -59.49 -11.57 5.32
CA MET A 521 -60.54 -12.59 5.25
C MET A 521 -59.93 -13.98 5.37
N THR A 522 -60.60 -14.83 6.14
CA THR A 522 -60.14 -16.17 6.45
C THR A 522 -59.86 -17.00 5.19
N ARG A 523 -58.60 -17.41 4.98
CA ARG A 523 -58.20 -18.35 3.92
C ARG A 523 -56.91 -19.06 4.25
N THR A 524 -56.75 -20.27 3.70
CA THR A 524 -55.48 -21.01 3.71
C THR A 524 -54.93 -21.06 2.30
N VAL A 525 -53.64 -20.79 2.15
CA VAL A 525 -52.93 -20.67 0.89
C VAL A 525 -51.63 -21.46 0.93
N VAL A 526 -51.28 -22.14 -0.17
CA VAL A 526 -50.02 -22.88 -0.34
C VAL A 526 -49.02 -22.12 -1.21
N ASP A 527 -49.51 -21.10 -1.94
CA ASP A 527 -48.78 -20.24 -2.86
C ASP A 527 -48.41 -18.89 -2.23
N PHE A 528 -48.16 -18.87 -0.93
CA PHE A 528 -47.84 -17.65 -0.19
C PHE A 528 -46.38 -17.23 -0.35
N ALA A 529 -46.10 -15.98 0.02
CA ALA A 529 -44.74 -15.54 0.33
C ALA A 529 -44.79 -14.71 1.61
N ALA A 530 -43.92 -15.04 2.55
CA ALA A 530 -43.79 -14.34 3.82
C ALA A 530 -42.31 -14.15 4.13
N SER A 531 -41.87 -12.90 4.20
CA SER A 531 -40.47 -12.56 4.48
C SER A 531 -40.40 -11.44 5.50
N GLY A 532 -39.48 -11.52 6.45
CA GLY A 532 -39.20 -10.44 7.40
C GLY A 532 -37.86 -9.79 7.08
N ILE A 533 -37.78 -8.46 7.17
CA ILE A 533 -36.47 -7.78 7.30
C ILE A 533 -36.35 -7.42 8.77
N ASN A 534 -35.37 -8.00 9.46
CA ASN A 534 -35.05 -7.54 10.80
C ASN A 534 -34.17 -6.29 10.68
N ASP A 535 -34.61 -5.15 11.23
CA ASP A 535 -33.76 -3.96 11.37
C ASP A 535 -32.60 -4.32 12.30
N ASN A 536 -31.48 -4.70 11.69
CA ASN A 536 -30.28 -5.05 12.44
C ASN A 536 -29.73 -3.75 13.08
N GLU A 537 -29.92 -3.60 14.39
CA GLU A 537 -29.36 -2.48 15.17
C GLU A 537 -27.88 -2.69 15.52
N THR A 538 -27.21 -3.67 14.91
CA THR A 538 -25.78 -3.90 15.10
C THR A 538 -24.95 -2.87 14.35
N TRP A 539 -23.80 -2.57 14.94
CA TRP A 539 -22.84 -1.60 14.43
C TRP A 539 -21.47 -2.25 14.40
N LEU A 540 -20.66 -1.94 13.37
CA LEU A 540 -19.23 -2.18 13.42
C LEU A 540 -18.58 -1.05 14.20
N GLY A 541 -17.81 -1.41 15.22
CA GLY A 541 -17.27 -0.46 16.20
C GLY A 541 -18.15 -0.35 17.45
N PRO A 542 -17.91 0.65 18.31
CA PRO A 542 -17.12 1.84 18.04
C PRO A 542 -15.61 1.64 18.10
N PHE A 543 -14.88 2.29 17.20
CA PHE A 543 -13.42 2.30 17.15
C PHE A 543 -12.90 3.73 17.29
N LEU A 544 -11.74 3.89 17.94
CA LEU A 544 -11.10 5.19 18.10
C LEU A 544 -10.41 5.61 16.81
N ALA A 545 -10.62 6.86 16.39
CA ALA A 545 -9.96 7.44 15.22
C ALA A 545 -8.49 7.84 15.48
N CYS A 546 -8.08 7.92 16.75
CA CYS A 546 -6.71 8.20 17.19
C CYS A 546 -6.40 7.49 18.51
N PRO A 547 -5.11 7.39 18.93
CA PRO A 547 -4.75 6.84 20.23
C PRO A 547 -5.41 7.60 21.38
N GLN A 548 -5.66 6.93 22.51
CA GLN A 548 -6.43 7.46 23.65
C GLN A 548 -5.88 8.77 24.27
N ASN A 549 -4.60 9.07 24.08
CA ASN A 549 -3.95 10.28 24.61
C ASN A 549 -3.84 11.42 23.58
N GLU A 550 -4.39 11.23 22.37
CA GLU A 550 -4.32 12.20 21.28
C GLU A 550 -5.72 12.73 20.93
N VAL A 551 -5.74 13.89 20.28
CA VAL A 551 -6.96 14.48 19.74
C VAL A 551 -6.82 14.72 18.24
N VAL A 552 -7.94 14.65 17.54
CA VAL A 552 -8.01 14.91 16.10
C VAL A 552 -8.97 16.06 15.82
N ASP A 553 -8.76 16.79 14.73
CA ASP A 553 -9.68 17.80 14.23
C ASP A 553 -10.44 17.34 12.98
N ALA A 554 -10.05 16.22 12.38
CA ALA A 554 -10.74 15.58 11.28
C ALA A 554 -10.53 14.07 11.31
N PHE A 555 -11.48 13.32 10.73
CA PHE A 555 -11.33 11.89 10.49
C PHE A 555 -11.86 11.50 9.10
N GLU A 556 -11.36 10.39 8.58
CA GLU A 556 -11.72 9.84 7.27
C GLU A 556 -12.10 8.36 7.40
N VAL A 557 -13.15 7.96 6.68
CA VAL A 557 -13.64 6.58 6.58
C VAL A 557 -13.57 6.14 5.11
N ASN A 558 -12.85 5.06 4.83
CA ASN A 558 -12.82 4.47 3.50
C ASN A 558 -13.80 3.29 3.42
N PHE A 559 -14.69 3.32 2.43
CA PHE A 559 -15.49 2.16 2.03
C PHE A 559 -14.99 1.60 0.69
N ALA A 560 -14.85 0.29 0.60
CA ALA A 560 -14.43 -0.41 -0.61
C ALA A 560 -15.53 -1.36 -1.09
N PHE A 561 -15.69 -1.42 -2.41
CA PHE A 561 -16.60 -2.29 -3.13
C PHE A 561 -15.82 -3.08 -4.19
N PRO A 562 -15.10 -4.16 -3.82
CA PRO A 562 -14.24 -4.91 -4.75
C PRO A 562 -14.95 -5.41 -6.01
N ASN A 563 -16.25 -5.71 -5.90
CA ASN A 563 -17.10 -6.22 -6.98
C ASN A 563 -17.99 -5.15 -7.63
N GLY A 564 -17.79 -3.89 -7.26
CA GLY A 564 -18.61 -2.75 -7.71
C GLY A 564 -19.98 -2.67 -7.05
N ILE A 565 -20.79 -1.76 -7.58
CA ILE A 565 -22.19 -1.49 -7.17
C ILE A 565 -23.06 -1.55 -8.43
N CYS A 566 -23.77 -2.65 -8.63
CA CYS A 566 -24.63 -2.89 -9.79
C CYS A 566 -25.71 -3.92 -9.50
N GLY A 567 -26.95 -3.65 -9.88
CA GLY A 567 -28.03 -4.65 -9.86
C GLY A 567 -28.16 -5.33 -11.22
N PHE A 568 -28.74 -6.54 -11.25
CA PHE A 568 -29.07 -7.25 -12.48
C PHE A 568 -30.57 -7.53 -12.57
N GLN A 569 -31.13 -7.37 -13.77
CA GLN A 569 -32.49 -7.83 -14.11
C GLN A 569 -32.46 -9.32 -14.48
N ASN A 570 -33.62 -9.98 -14.51
CA ASN A 570 -33.74 -11.40 -14.88
C ASN A 570 -33.24 -11.72 -16.31
N ASN A 571 -33.17 -10.71 -17.18
CA ASN A 571 -32.61 -10.80 -18.53
C ASN A 571 -31.07 -10.54 -18.59
N GLY A 572 -30.42 -10.31 -17.44
CA GLY A 572 -28.99 -9.99 -17.34
C GLY A 572 -28.62 -8.52 -17.53
N ASN A 573 -29.59 -7.63 -17.81
CA ASN A 573 -29.31 -6.19 -17.98
C ASN A 573 -28.94 -5.52 -16.65
N LYS A 574 -27.94 -4.64 -16.70
CA LYS A 574 -27.48 -3.85 -15.55
C LYS A 574 -28.53 -2.80 -15.16
N ARG A 575 -28.80 -2.65 -13.86
CA ARG A 575 -29.61 -1.58 -13.26
C ARG A 575 -28.85 -0.87 -12.14
N VAL A 576 -29.32 0.33 -11.81
CA VAL A 576 -28.79 1.08 -10.66
C VAL A 576 -29.09 0.30 -9.38
N ARG A 577 -28.07 0.14 -8.54
CA ARG A 577 -28.17 -0.41 -7.19
C ARG A 577 -27.91 0.72 -6.19
N HIS A 578 -28.74 0.78 -5.17
CA HIS A 578 -28.60 1.67 -4.03
C HIS A 578 -27.99 0.89 -2.86
N VAL A 579 -26.89 1.38 -2.31
CA VAL A 579 -26.31 0.88 -1.06
C VAL A 579 -26.44 1.98 -0.04
N GLU A 580 -27.11 1.68 1.07
CA GLU A 580 -27.38 2.65 2.13
C GLU A 580 -26.47 2.36 3.32
N TYR A 581 -25.83 3.40 3.85
CA TYR A 581 -24.92 3.29 4.97
C TYR A 581 -25.18 4.39 5.99
N GLU A 582 -24.71 4.18 7.21
CA GLU A 582 -24.73 5.18 8.27
C GLU A 582 -23.39 5.17 9.00
N ILE A 583 -22.78 6.36 9.09
CA ILE A 583 -21.61 6.60 9.93
C ILE A 583 -22.09 7.38 11.15
N GLN A 584 -21.78 6.89 12.33
CA GLN A 584 -21.99 7.59 13.58
C GLN A 584 -20.67 7.88 14.28
N TYR A 585 -20.55 9.08 14.83
CA TYR A 585 -19.36 9.49 15.58
C TYR A 585 -19.73 10.35 16.78
N ARG A 586 -18.86 10.35 17.80
CA ARG A 586 -18.95 11.25 18.96
C ARG A 586 -17.60 11.40 19.64
N VAL A 587 -17.47 12.41 20.49
CA VAL A 587 -16.31 12.56 21.37
C VAL A 587 -16.35 11.47 22.45
N TYR A 588 -15.29 10.68 22.54
CA TYR A 588 -15.15 9.59 23.49
C TYR A 588 -15.29 10.07 24.93
N GLY A 589 -16.07 9.36 25.74
CA GLY A 589 -16.29 9.68 27.16
C GLY A 589 -17.13 10.94 27.44
N SER A 590 -17.62 11.65 26.43
CA SER A 590 -18.42 12.87 26.61
C SER A 590 -19.84 12.63 27.14
N GLY A 591 -20.36 11.40 27.02
CA GLY A 591 -21.76 11.08 27.32
C GLY A 591 -22.77 11.71 26.36
N SER A 592 -22.32 12.39 25.29
CA SER A 592 -23.20 12.98 24.29
C SER A 592 -23.84 11.90 23.41
N GLY A 593 -25.00 12.23 22.82
CA GLY A 593 -25.60 11.41 21.77
C GLY A 593 -24.67 11.27 20.57
N TRP A 594 -24.89 10.21 19.79
CA TRP A 594 -24.19 9.98 18.53
C TRP A 594 -24.60 11.02 17.49
N THR A 595 -23.62 11.60 16.79
CA THR A 595 -23.89 12.36 15.57
C THR A 595 -23.97 11.37 14.42
N SER A 596 -25.06 11.39 13.66
CA SER A 596 -25.29 10.47 12.54
C SER A 596 -25.18 11.16 11.20
N LYS A 597 -24.48 10.52 10.26
CA LYS A 597 -24.44 10.86 8.83
C LYS A 597 -24.88 9.62 8.02
N PRO A 598 -26.15 9.53 7.62
CA PRO A 598 -26.58 8.54 6.64
C PRO A 598 -26.11 8.94 5.24
N GLY A 599 -25.89 7.96 4.37
CA GLY A 599 -25.51 8.16 2.98
C GLY A 599 -25.99 7.04 2.06
N VAL A 600 -26.04 7.33 0.76
CA VAL A 600 -26.48 6.38 -0.26
C VAL A 600 -25.54 6.43 -1.46
N TYR A 601 -25.01 5.27 -1.86
CA TYR A 601 -24.31 5.11 -3.14
C TYR A 601 -25.26 4.50 -4.17
N ALA A 602 -25.51 5.22 -5.27
CA ALA A 602 -26.45 4.81 -6.32
C ALA A 602 -25.73 4.66 -7.66
N LEU A 603 -25.28 3.45 -7.99
CA LEU A 603 -24.41 3.20 -9.15
C LEU A 603 -24.82 1.98 -9.98
N LYS A 604 -24.28 1.92 -11.21
CA LYS A 604 -24.43 0.83 -12.18
C LYS A 604 -23.04 0.43 -12.72
N ASN A 605 -22.10 0.18 -11.82
CA ASN A 605 -20.70 -0.11 -12.13
C ASN A 605 -20.28 -1.46 -11.55
N ILE A 606 -19.60 -2.27 -12.35
CA ILE A 606 -19.16 -3.63 -11.98
C ILE A 606 -17.67 -3.70 -11.64
N ASN A 607 -16.93 -2.61 -11.86
CA ASN A 607 -15.52 -2.51 -11.52
C ASN A 607 -15.38 -2.31 -10.00
N GLY A 608 -14.19 -2.57 -9.46
CA GLY A 608 -13.88 -2.20 -8.08
C GLY A 608 -14.06 -0.69 -7.87
N LEU A 609 -14.74 -0.32 -6.79
CA LEU A 609 -15.00 1.07 -6.40
C LEU A 609 -14.56 1.30 -4.96
N GLY A 610 -14.33 2.54 -4.61
CA GLY A 610 -14.26 2.96 -3.22
C GLY A 610 -14.56 4.43 -3.02
N PHE A 611 -14.80 4.79 -1.77
CA PHE A 611 -15.21 6.13 -1.36
C PHE A 611 -14.48 6.49 -0.07
N THR A 612 -14.01 7.73 0.01
CA THR A 612 -13.39 8.29 1.22
C THR A 612 -14.31 9.38 1.77
N GLU A 613 -14.98 9.08 2.89
CA GLU A 613 -15.85 10.00 3.61
C GLU A 613 -15.03 10.79 4.64
N ARG A 614 -14.87 12.10 4.42
CA ARG A 614 -14.17 13.01 5.32
C ARG A 614 -15.12 13.77 6.23
N PHE A 615 -14.71 13.95 7.48
CA PHE A 615 -15.41 14.69 8.52
C PHE A 615 -14.46 15.65 9.21
N ASP A 616 -14.73 16.94 9.12
CA ASP A 616 -14.02 17.95 9.91
C ASP A 616 -14.84 18.24 11.20
N LEU A 617 -14.16 18.24 12.34
CA LEU A 617 -14.75 18.42 13.66
C LEU A 617 -14.80 19.91 14.01
N SER A 618 -15.89 20.34 14.65
CA SER A 618 -16.04 21.73 15.10
C SER A 618 -15.05 22.12 16.21
N SER A 619 -14.57 21.13 16.96
CA SER A 619 -13.52 21.27 17.96
C SER A 619 -12.68 19.99 18.03
N PRO A 620 -11.35 20.07 18.21
CA PRO A 620 -10.55 18.87 18.32
C PRO A 620 -10.96 18.00 19.52
N GLY A 621 -10.92 16.68 19.33
CA GLY A 621 -11.25 15.73 20.40
C GLY A 621 -10.83 14.30 20.08
N LEU A 622 -10.86 13.44 21.09
CA LEU A 622 -10.75 12.00 20.92
C LEU A 622 -12.09 11.48 20.40
N VAL A 623 -12.14 10.99 19.17
CA VAL A 623 -13.39 10.59 18.51
C VAL A 623 -13.48 9.08 18.38
N GLU A 624 -14.64 8.54 18.70
CA GLU A 624 -15.01 7.17 18.36
C GLU A 624 -16.03 7.15 17.21
N VAL A 625 -15.86 6.22 16.29
CA VAL A 625 -16.63 6.08 15.05
C VAL A 625 -17.19 4.67 14.96
N ARG A 626 -18.44 4.55 14.54
CA ARG A 626 -19.09 3.28 14.22
C ARG A 626 -19.84 3.39 12.91
N CYS A 627 -19.87 2.29 12.16
CA CYS A 627 -20.49 2.25 10.84
C CYS A 627 -21.50 1.10 10.77
N ARG A 628 -22.60 1.28 10.04
CA ARG A 628 -23.50 0.19 9.67
C ARG A 628 -24.00 0.32 8.23
N ARG A 629 -24.41 -0.80 7.67
CA ARG A 629 -25.16 -0.86 6.42
C ARG A 629 -26.65 -0.90 6.73
N ARG A 630 -27.47 -0.16 5.98
CA ARG A 630 -28.90 0.00 6.27
C ARG A 630 -29.82 -0.85 5.38
N ASN A 631 -29.27 -1.53 4.39
CA ASN A 631 -30.03 -2.41 3.51
C ASN A 631 -29.27 -3.72 3.22
N GLU A 632 -30.00 -4.80 2.94
CA GLU A 632 -29.44 -6.13 2.68
C GLU A 632 -28.36 -6.11 1.57
N GLN A 633 -27.30 -6.89 1.76
CA GLN A 633 -26.25 -7.09 0.76
C GLN A 633 -26.65 -8.20 -0.22
N GLY A 634 -26.44 -7.99 -1.53
CA GLY A 634 -26.73 -8.98 -2.57
C GLY A 634 -28.20 -9.10 -3.00
N SER A 635 -29.13 -8.43 -2.30
CA SER A 635 -30.57 -8.52 -2.56
C SER A 635 -30.93 -8.26 -4.04
N ASN A 636 -31.92 -8.98 -4.55
CA ASN A 636 -32.41 -8.88 -5.92
C ASN A 636 -31.30 -9.00 -6.99
N ASN A 637 -30.41 -10.00 -6.84
CA ASN A 637 -29.31 -10.29 -7.77
C ASN A 637 -28.43 -9.04 -8.02
N ALA A 638 -27.83 -8.51 -6.95
CA ALA A 638 -26.94 -7.36 -7.01
C ALA A 638 -25.49 -7.71 -6.63
N ARG A 639 -24.54 -7.00 -7.23
CA ARG A 639 -23.15 -6.93 -6.77
C ARG A 639 -22.97 -5.64 -6.00
N ASP A 640 -22.79 -5.74 -4.71
CA ASP A 640 -22.67 -4.58 -3.83
C ASP A 640 -21.97 -4.91 -2.50
N SER A 641 -21.04 -5.88 -2.50
CA SER A 641 -20.26 -6.24 -1.33
C SER A 641 -19.50 -5.01 -0.80
N MET A 642 -19.79 -4.60 0.44
CA MET A 642 -19.29 -3.37 1.02
C MET A 642 -18.35 -3.67 2.19
N PHE A 643 -17.17 -3.08 2.19
CA PHE A 643 -16.17 -3.26 3.25
C PHE A 643 -15.75 -1.92 3.83
N TRP A 644 -15.61 -1.85 5.17
CA TRP A 644 -14.94 -0.74 5.84
C TRP A 644 -13.43 -0.97 5.77
N GLN A 645 -12.78 -0.29 4.84
CA GLN A 645 -11.39 -0.51 4.47
C GLN A 645 -10.40 0.17 5.42
N ALA A 646 -10.72 1.38 5.89
CA ALA A 646 -9.86 2.14 6.80
C ALA A 646 -10.63 3.18 7.61
N LEU A 647 -10.15 3.45 8.82
CA LEU A 647 -10.52 4.60 9.65
C LEU A 647 -9.25 5.37 9.99
N ARG A 648 -9.27 6.69 9.78
CA ARG A 648 -8.09 7.55 10.03
C ARG A 648 -8.45 8.82 10.75
N GLY A 649 -7.61 9.26 11.66
CA GLY A 649 -7.74 10.55 12.34
C GLY A 649 -6.54 11.45 12.08
N ARG A 650 -6.78 12.75 11.81
CA ARG A 650 -5.73 13.73 11.59
C ARG A 650 -5.22 14.29 12.93
N LEU A 651 -3.97 14.00 13.26
CA LEU A 651 -3.32 14.54 14.44
C LEU A 651 -2.95 16.01 14.25
N LEU A 652 -3.02 16.79 15.32
CA LEU A 652 -2.80 18.24 15.27
C LEU A 652 -1.31 18.61 15.20
N SER A 653 -0.48 17.86 15.90
CA SER A 653 0.95 18.14 16.04
C SER A 653 1.70 17.65 14.80
N ARG A 654 2.26 18.58 14.02
CA ARG A 654 3.20 18.26 12.94
C ARG A 654 4.26 19.35 12.75
N PRO A 655 5.47 19.00 12.30
CA PRO A 655 6.46 20.00 11.87
C PRO A 655 5.96 20.79 10.65
N THR A 656 6.24 22.09 10.62
CA THR A 656 5.96 22.96 9.46
C THR A 656 7.15 23.13 8.53
N SER A 657 8.32 22.64 8.94
CA SER A 657 9.58 22.69 8.19
C SER A 657 10.56 21.68 8.80
N TYR A 658 11.50 21.19 8.00
CA TYR A 658 12.54 20.27 8.46
C TYR A 658 13.92 20.87 8.21
N ALA A 659 14.67 21.13 9.27
CA ALA A 659 16.00 21.72 9.17
C ALA A 659 17.01 20.69 8.62
N GLY A 660 17.88 21.14 7.72
CA GLY A 660 18.99 20.34 7.21
C GLY A 660 18.65 19.23 6.21
N ILE A 661 17.38 18.84 6.02
CA ILE A 661 16.99 17.74 5.12
C ILE A 661 16.14 18.19 3.94
N SER A 662 16.27 17.52 2.80
CA SER A 662 15.34 17.69 1.67
C SER A 662 14.19 16.69 1.78
N THR A 663 12.97 17.17 1.54
CA THR A 663 11.74 16.37 1.63
C THR A 663 10.92 16.46 0.35
N ILE A 664 10.08 15.46 0.09
CA ILE A 664 9.20 15.42 -1.08
C ILE A 664 7.81 14.95 -0.66
N GLY A 665 6.78 15.67 -1.08
CA GLY A 665 5.41 15.19 -1.11
C GLY A 665 5.14 14.49 -2.43
N ILE A 666 4.66 13.24 -2.40
CA ILE A 666 4.44 12.40 -3.59
C ILE A 666 3.00 11.89 -3.58
N THR A 667 2.35 11.89 -4.74
CA THR A 667 1.04 11.28 -4.96
C THR A 667 1.13 10.30 -6.12
N VAL A 668 0.71 9.05 -5.90
CA VAL A 668 0.74 7.96 -6.88
C VAL A 668 -0.66 7.37 -7.02
N GLU A 669 -1.16 7.24 -8.24
CA GLU A 669 -2.42 6.53 -8.53
C GLU A 669 -2.23 5.00 -8.49
N THR A 670 -3.19 4.31 -7.88
CA THR A 670 -3.19 2.86 -7.67
C THR A 670 -4.50 2.25 -8.16
N GLY A 671 -4.46 0.99 -8.59
CA GLY A 671 -5.68 0.23 -8.94
C GLY A 671 -5.98 0.01 -10.43
N GLY A 672 -5.14 0.48 -11.37
CA GLY A 672 -5.33 0.21 -12.81
C GLY A 672 -4.05 0.10 -13.65
N GLN A 673 -2.94 0.69 -13.20
CA GLN A 673 -1.68 0.74 -13.97
C GLN A 673 -0.49 0.08 -13.27
N LEU A 674 -0.59 -0.13 -11.95
CA LEU A 674 0.49 -0.63 -11.10
C LEU A 674 -0.05 -1.64 -10.09
N ALA A 675 0.74 -2.67 -9.78
CA ALA A 675 0.43 -3.62 -8.72
C ALA A 675 0.56 -2.98 -7.34
N ALA A 676 -0.27 -3.39 -6.38
CA ALA A 676 -0.28 -2.88 -4.99
C ALA A 676 1.03 -3.14 -4.19
N GLN A 677 1.98 -3.88 -4.77
CA GLN A 677 3.32 -4.08 -4.19
C GLN A 677 4.36 -3.08 -4.73
N SER A 678 4.07 -2.43 -5.85
CA SER A 678 5.00 -1.52 -6.55
C SER A 678 4.70 -0.04 -6.27
N ASP A 679 3.48 0.30 -5.89
CA ASP A 679 3.04 1.68 -5.61
C ASP A 679 3.79 2.33 -4.45
N LYS A 680 4.26 1.55 -3.47
CA LYS A 680 5.07 1.98 -2.30
C LYS A 680 6.57 1.81 -2.49
N ARG A 681 7.04 1.71 -3.75
CA ARG A 681 8.47 1.61 -4.11
C ARG A 681 8.88 2.79 -4.97
N VAL A 682 8.72 4.00 -4.44
CA VAL A 682 9.17 5.21 -5.13
C VAL A 682 10.67 5.37 -4.92
N SER A 683 11.40 5.53 -6.01
CA SER A 683 12.81 5.91 -6.00
C SER A 683 13.07 7.11 -6.89
N VAL A 684 14.13 7.85 -6.59
CA VAL A 684 14.60 8.97 -7.39
C VAL A 684 16.11 8.85 -7.58
N VAL A 685 16.57 9.08 -8.81
CA VAL A 685 18.00 9.25 -9.06
C VAL A 685 18.36 10.71 -8.88
N ALA A 686 18.98 11.05 -7.76
CA ALA A 686 19.26 12.43 -7.37
C ALA A 686 20.76 12.67 -7.21
N THR A 687 21.22 13.89 -7.50
CA THR A 687 22.59 14.34 -7.28
C THR A 687 22.66 15.25 -6.07
N ARG A 688 23.53 14.94 -5.11
CA ARG A 688 23.81 15.79 -3.95
C ARG A 688 24.51 17.08 -4.39
N ASN A 689 24.02 18.23 -3.92
CA ASN A 689 24.62 19.55 -4.18
C ASN A 689 25.57 19.98 -3.06
N TYR A 690 26.86 20.11 -3.33
CA TYR A 690 27.84 20.54 -2.32
C TYR A 690 27.94 22.07 -2.24
N ASP A 691 28.40 22.59 -1.10
CA ASP A 691 28.68 24.02 -0.94
C ASP A 691 30.01 24.47 -1.60
N GLY A 692 30.73 23.56 -2.28
CA GLY A 692 31.94 23.83 -3.05
C GLY A 692 32.58 22.57 -3.67
N GLY A 693 33.55 22.76 -4.60
CA GLY A 693 34.32 21.67 -5.23
C GLY A 693 33.65 20.98 -6.43
N GLY A 694 32.43 21.37 -6.78
CA GLY A 694 31.66 20.80 -7.90
C GLY A 694 30.87 19.56 -7.47
N ASP A 695 29.61 19.50 -7.87
CA ASP A 695 28.75 18.36 -7.53
C ASP A 695 29.29 17.08 -8.17
N ARG A 696 29.23 15.97 -7.42
CA ARG A 696 29.65 14.62 -7.87
C ARG A 696 31.17 14.41 -8.08
N THR A 697 31.99 15.45 -8.06
CA THR A 697 33.45 15.32 -8.15
C THR A 697 34.04 14.66 -6.90
N ILE A 698 35.22 14.05 -7.03
CA ILE A 698 35.90 13.38 -5.92
C ILE A 698 36.44 14.43 -4.93
N SER A 699 37.08 15.48 -5.45
CA SER A 699 37.52 16.62 -4.65
C SER A 699 36.36 17.33 -3.94
N GLY A 700 35.22 17.51 -4.61
CA GLY A 700 34.02 18.11 -4.02
C GLY A 700 33.44 17.27 -2.88
N ALA A 701 33.35 15.94 -3.06
CA ALA A 701 32.94 15.04 -1.98
C ALA A 701 33.89 15.09 -0.78
N PHE A 702 35.20 15.12 -1.03
CA PHE A 702 36.22 15.21 0.02
C PHE A 702 36.11 16.51 0.83
N LEU A 703 36.02 17.64 0.13
CA LEU A 703 35.88 18.96 0.74
C LEU A 703 34.57 19.09 1.51
N HIS A 704 33.48 18.55 0.97
CA HIS A 704 32.18 18.52 1.66
C HIS A 704 32.26 17.75 2.97
N LEU A 705 32.84 16.54 2.97
CA LEU A 705 33.02 15.75 4.18
C LEU A 705 33.90 16.46 5.21
N ALA A 706 35.08 16.96 4.79
CA ALA A 706 36.01 17.65 5.69
C ALA A 706 35.36 18.88 6.34
N ARG A 707 34.68 19.72 5.56
CA ARG A 707 34.01 20.92 6.08
C ARG A 707 32.84 20.58 6.99
N SER A 708 32.09 19.51 6.70
CA SER A 708 31.00 19.03 7.56
C SER A 708 31.48 18.59 8.95
N LEU A 709 32.73 18.13 9.05
CA LEU A 709 33.40 17.76 10.30
C LEU A 709 34.05 18.97 11.01
N GLY A 710 34.02 20.16 10.40
CA GLY A 710 34.56 21.40 10.96
C GLY A 710 36.03 21.68 10.61
N TYR A 711 36.64 20.94 9.68
CA TYR A 711 37.97 21.26 9.18
C TYR A 711 37.93 22.55 8.37
N ARG A 712 38.94 23.40 8.58
CA ARG A 712 39.14 24.63 7.81
C ARG A 712 39.95 24.33 6.55
N ASP A 713 39.84 25.20 5.55
CA ASP A 713 40.55 25.05 4.28
C ASP A 713 42.09 25.01 4.43
N ASP A 714 42.67 25.64 5.47
CA ASP A 714 44.11 25.58 5.80
C ASP A 714 44.56 24.25 6.41
N GLN A 715 43.63 23.36 6.76
CA GLN A 715 43.88 22.01 7.30
C GLN A 715 43.64 20.91 6.28
N ILE A 716 43.37 21.29 5.02
CA ILE A 716 43.08 20.39 3.91
C ILE A 716 44.08 20.71 2.80
N ASP A 717 44.70 19.67 2.23
CA ASP A 717 45.59 19.82 1.08
C ASP A 717 44.77 19.97 -0.21
N ILE A 718 44.20 21.17 -0.37
CA ILE A 718 43.38 21.53 -1.53
C ILE A 718 44.21 21.49 -2.81
N ALA A 719 45.52 21.74 -2.74
CA ALA A 719 46.43 21.73 -3.88
C ALA A 719 46.62 20.31 -4.44
N ALA A 720 46.84 19.30 -3.59
CA ALA A 720 46.91 17.91 -4.01
C ALA A 720 45.57 17.43 -4.59
N LEU A 721 44.45 17.72 -3.91
CA LEU A 721 43.10 17.39 -4.40
C LEU A 721 42.84 17.98 -5.79
N SER A 722 43.14 19.27 -5.98
CA SER A 722 42.91 19.97 -7.25
C SER A 722 43.81 19.45 -8.37
N THR A 723 45.06 19.11 -8.04
CA THR A 723 46.01 18.51 -8.98
C THR A 723 45.52 17.14 -9.45
N LEU A 724 45.09 16.27 -8.53
CA LEU A 724 44.56 14.96 -8.88
C LEU A 724 43.25 15.04 -9.66
N GLU A 725 42.35 15.93 -9.26
CA GLU A 725 41.07 16.16 -9.94
C GLU A 725 41.29 16.58 -11.40
N THR A 726 42.17 17.56 -11.63
CA THR A 726 42.43 18.13 -12.96
C THR A 726 43.25 17.19 -13.84
N THR A 727 44.21 16.47 -13.26
CA THR A 727 45.16 15.65 -14.03
C THR A 727 44.59 14.27 -14.35
N TYR A 728 43.84 13.68 -13.41
CA TYR A 728 43.41 12.29 -13.51
C TYR A 728 41.90 12.12 -13.44
N TRP A 729 41.24 12.59 -12.38
CA TRP A 729 39.86 12.18 -12.08
C TRP A 729 38.85 12.71 -13.10
N THR A 730 38.79 14.03 -13.30
CA THR A 730 37.87 14.65 -14.26
C THR A 730 38.12 14.20 -15.70
N PRO A 731 39.36 14.20 -16.24
CA PRO A 731 39.63 13.74 -17.61
C PRO A 731 39.23 12.29 -17.88
N ARG A 732 39.27 11.43 -16.86
CA ARG A 732 38.88 10.01 -16.94
C ARG A 732 37.41 9.77 -16.62
N GLY A 733 36.66 10.81 -16.23
CA GLY A 733 35.26 10.68 -15.79
C GLY A 733 35.11 9.88 -14.49
N GLU A 734 36.11 9.95 -13.60
CA GLU A 734 36.08 9.32 -12.29
C GLU A 734 35.28 10.21 -11.32
N TYR A 735 34.17 9.68 -10.80
CA TYR A 735 33.27 10.37 -9.87
C TYR A 735 33.10 9.58 -8.57
N PHE A 736 32.54 10.22 -7.54
CA PHE A 736 32.18 9.57 -6.28
C PHE A 736 30.66 9.59 -6.05
N ASP A 737 30.07 8.40 -6.13
CA ASP A 737 28.64 8.14 -5.98
C ASP A 737 28.47 7.09 -4.84
N HIS A 738 28.04 7.53 -3.65
CA HIS A 738 27.90 6.68 -2.45
C HIS A 738 26.83 7.21 -1.48
N GLN A 739 26.29 6.35 -0.61
CA GLN A 739 25.31 6.72 0.41
C GLN A 739 25.71 6.15 1.77
N ALA A 740 25.92 7.02 2.74
CA ALA A 740 26.12 6.65 4.13
C ALA A 740 24.77 6.69 4.85
N SER A 741 24.25 5.52 5.21
CA SER A 741 22.95 5.37 5.91
C SER A 741 23.03 4.47 7.15
N SER A 742 24.24 4.08 7.56
CA SER A 742 24.51 3.25 8.74
C SER A 742 25.19 4.07 9.83
N ASP A 743 24.91 3.78 11.09
CA ASP A 743 25.59 4.36 12.26
C ASP A 743 27.00 3.79 12.48
N SER A 744 27.34 2.68 11.82
CA SER A 744 28.64 2.02 11.91
C SER A 744 29.74 2.58 11.00
N THR A 745 29.42 3.49 10.09
CA THR A 745 30.38 4.02 9.12
C THR A 745 31.12 5.23 9.68
N SER A 746 32.45 5.13 9.86
CA SER A 746 33.24 6.27 10.34
C SER A 746 33.53 7.27 9.22
N ALA A 747 33.81 8.53 9.58
CA ALA A 747 34.23 9.53 8.60
C ALA A 747 35.51 9.12 7.85
N LYS A 748 36.44 8.44 8.52
CA LYS A 748 37.65 7.91 7.88
C LYS A 748 37.30 6.88 6.80
N ASP A 749 36.34 6.00 7.06
CA ASP A 749 35.91 5.01 6.07
C ASP A 749 35.34 5.69 4.82
N ILE A 750 34.62 6.80 4.99
CA ILE A 750 34.13 7.58 3.85
C ILE A 750 35.28 8.27 3.12
N PHE A 751 36.27 8.84 3.81
CA PHE A 751 37.47 9.38 3.16
C PHE A 751 38.23 8.32 2.36
N ASP A 752 38.40 7.12 2.92
CA ASP A 752 39.01 5.99 2.22
C ASP A 752 38.20 5.63 0.95
N LYS A 753 36.85 5.56 1.04
CA LYS A 753 35.98 5.29 -0.12
C LYS A 753 36.05 6.40 -1.18
N ILE A 754 36.14 7.68 -0.77
CA ILE A 754 36.31 8.82 -1.68
C ILE A 754 37.64 8.69 -2.43
N ALA A 755 38.74 8.40 -1.71
CA ALA A 755 40.05 8.26 -2.32
C ALA A 755 40.15 7.01 -3.22
N GLU A 756 39.59 5.88 -2.80
CA GLU A 756 39.52 4.63 -3.59
C GLU A 756 38.77 4.84 -4.90
N ALA A 757 37.71 5.66 -4.88
CA ALA A 757 37.00 6.03 -6.11
C ALA A 757 37.89 6.73 -7.14
N GLY A 758 38.92 7.43 -6.69
CA GLY A 758 39.95 8.07 -7.51
C GLY A 758 41.19 7.20 -7.74
N MET A 759 41.09 5.88 -7.52
CA MET A 759 42.22 4.93 -7.55
C MET A 759 43.39 5.36 -6.65
N GLY A 760 43.06 5.96 -5.51
CA GLY A 760 44.00 6.52 -4.57
C GLY A 760 43.77 6.04 -3.14
N TYR A 761 44.39 6.73 -2.21
CA TYR A 761 44.32 6.47 -0.78
C TYR A 761 44.26 7.81 -0.02
N PHE A 762 43.57 7.78 1.12
CA PHE A 762 43.54 8.91 2.04
C PHE A 762 44.85 8.97 2.83
N LEU A 763 45.38 10.17 3.05
CA LEU A 763 46.56 10.39 3.86
C LEU A 763 46.40 11.60 4.78
N LEU A 764 47.08 11.52 5.93
CA LEU A 764 47.27 12.64 6.84
C LEU A 764 48.76 12.94 6.84
N SER A 765 49.16 13.98 6.09
CA SER A 765 50.57 14.39 5.94
C SER A 765 50.72 15.84 6.36
N ASP A 766 51.77 16.15 7.13
CA ASP A 766 52.04 17.48 7.71
C ASP A 766 50.85 18.10 8.47
N GLY A 767 50.00 17.26 9.06
CA GLY A 767 48.78 17.70 9.76
C GLY A 767 47.64 18.16 8.84
N LEU A 768 47.77 17.95 7.52
CA LEU A 768 46.77 18.23 6.51
C LEU A 768 46.03 16.95 6.09
N LEU A 769 44.72 17.06 5.89
CA LEU A 769 43.93 16.03 5.22
C LEU A 769 44.23 16.07 3.73
N SER A 770 44.80 14.99 3.20
CA SER A 770 45.24 14.92 1.81
C SER A 770 44.92 13.55 1.19
N VAL A 771 45.31 13.39 -0.07
CA VAL A 771 45.04 12.22 -0.90
C VAL A 771 46.26 11.90 -1.75
N GLY A 772 46.54 10.62 -1.90
CA GLY A 772 47.57 10.12 -2.78
C GLY A 772 46.92 9.30 -3.88
N ARG A 773 47.44 9.39 -5.11
CA ARG A 773 47.02 8.49 -6.19
C ARG A 773 47.95 7.29 -6.22
N GLU A 774 47.37 6.12 -6.40
CA GLU A 774 48.13 4.92 -6.67
C GLU A 774 48.28 4.74 -8.18
N GLY A 775 49.49 4.42 -8.64
CA GLY A 775 49.86 4.38 -10.05
C GLY A 775 51.37 4.36 -10.24
N VAL A 776 51.83 4.59 -11.48
CA VAL A 776 53.26 4.78 -11.77
C VAL A 776 53.74 6.07 -11.12
N LYS A 777 54.74 5.96 -10.24
CA LYS A 777 55.32 7.08 -9.48
C LYS A 777 56.82 7.20 -9.72
N SER A 778 57.29 8.44 -9.80
CA SER A 778 58.70 8.75 -9.63
C SER A 778 59.13 8.51 -8.19
N TRP A 779 60.42 8.22 -7.99
CA TRP A 779 60.97 8.04 -6.66
C TRP A 779 61.06 9.37 -5.90
N THR A 780 60.83 9.33 -4.59
CA THR A 780 60.84 10.48 -3.67
C THR A 780 61.93 10.38 -2.61
N GLY A 781 62.55 9.20 -2.44
CA GLY A 781 63.60 8.96 -1.44
C GLY A 781 64.57 7.85 -1.83
N ILE A 782 65.76 7.87 -1.21
CA ILE A 782 66.73 6.78 -1.24
C ILE A 782 67.06 6.40 0.22
N ILE A 783 67.18 5.10 0.48
CA ILE A 783 67.66 4.56 1.76
C ILE A 783 68.81 3.62 1.47
N THR A 784 69.96 3.94 2.03
CA THR A 784 71.22 3.22 1.85
C THR A 784 71.74 2.68 3.18
N PRO A 785 72.76 1.80 3.18
CA PRO A 785 73.38 1.33 4.42
C PRO A 785 73.90 2.45 5.33
N GLN A 786 74.23 3.63 4.80
CA GLN A 786 74.63 4.81 5.57
C GLN A 786 73.45 5.43 6.37
N ASP A 787 72.21 5.17 5.96
CA ASP A 787 71.00 5.69 6.59
C ASP A 787 70.40 4.74 7.62
N THR A 788 70.79 3.46 7.55
CA THR A 788 70.24 2.41 8.38
C THR A 788 71.05 2.21 9.66
N VAL A 789 70.35 2.04 10.78
CA VAL A 789 70.94 1.72 12.10
C VAL A 789 71.20 0.21 12.23
N GLU A 790 70.43 -0.60 11.51
CA GLU A 790 70.50 -2.06 11.46
C GLU A 790 70.50 -2.54 10.01
N GLU A 791 70.97 -3.76 9.76
CA GLU A 791 70.93 -4.36 8.42
C GLU A 791 69.49 -4.38 7.86
N MET A 792 69.32 -3.92 6.62
CA MET A 792 68.03 -3.98 5.94
C MET A 792 67.59 -5.43 5.76
N GLN A 793 66.35 -5.72 6.13
CA GLN A 793 65.76 -7.04 5.95
C GLN A 793 64.96 -7.10 4.65
N THR A 794 65.12 -8.19 3.91
CA THR A 794 64.27 -8.52 2.76
C THR A 794 63.52 -9.80 3.04
N SER A 795 62.21 -9.73 3.16
CA SER A 795 61.35 -10.92 3.18
C SER A 795 60.95 -11.29 1.75
N PHE A 796 60.88 -12.60 1.47
CA PHE A 796 60.45 -13.12 0.18
C PHE A 796 59.35 -14.15 0.35
N ARG A 797 58.38 -14.13 -0.57
CA ARG A 797 57.31 -15.14 -0.65
C ARG A 797 57.43 -15.95 -1.92
N VAL A 798 57.56 -17.26 -1.77
CA VAL A 798 57.55 -18.20 -2.89
C VAL A 798 56.11 -18.33 -3.42
N PRO A 799 55.90 -18.37 -4.75
CA PRO A 799 54.59 -18.67 -5.32
C PRO A 799 54.02 -19.99 -4.79
N SER A 800 52.74 -19.98 -4.42
CA SER A 800 52.01 -21.15 -3.91
C SER A 800 50.71 -21.38 -4.69
N GLU A 801 50.18 -22.61 -4.66
CA GLU A 801 48.84 -22.93 -5.19
C GLU A 801 47.72 -22.21 -4.41
N ASP A 802 48.01 -21.73 -3.20
CA ASP A 802 47.11 -20.93 -2.38
C ASP A 802 47.06 -19.44 -2.78
N ASP A 803 47.89 -19.01 -3.73
CA ASP A 803 47.89 -17.62 -4.21
C ASP A 803 46.67 -17.36 -5.08
N PHE A 804 46.11 -16.15 -4.99
CA PHE A 804 45.07 -15.73 -5.93
C PHE A 804 45.69 -15.51 -7.31
N ASP A 805 45.08 -16.12 -8.32
CA ASP A 805 45.45 -15.99 -9.73
C ASP A 805 44.31 -15.41 -10.59
N GLY A 806 43.23 -14.96 -9.93
CA GLY A 806 42.15 -14.15 -10.48
C GLY A 806 41.48 -13.29 -9.40
N VAL A 807 40.80 -12.23 -9.82
CA VAL A 807 39.98 -11.37 -8.93
C VAL A 807 38.62 -11.12 -9.58
N ASP A 808 37.54 -11.28 -8.84
CA ASP A 808 36.19 -10.92 -9.25
C ASP A 808 35.76 -9.71 -8.45
N VAL A 809 35.52 -8.59 -9.15
CA VAL A 809 35.14 -7.33 -8.51
C VAL A 809 33.65 -7.12 -8.65
N LYS A 810 32.93 -7.21 -7.53
CA LYS A 810 31.54 -6.81 -7.40
C LYS A 810 31.46 -5.30 -7.22
N TYR A 811 30.66 -4.62 -8.05
CA TYR A 811 30.51 -3.17 -8.05
C TYR A 811 29.05 -2.76 -8.31
N ILE A 812 28.71 -1.51 -8.02
CA ILE A 812 27.38 -0.95 -8.35
C ILE A 812 27.48 -0.18 -9.66
N ASN A 813 26.68 -0.57 -10.66
CA ASN A 813 26.66 0.12 -11.95
C ASN A 813 25.90 1.46 -11.84
N PRO A 814 26.48 2.61 -12.22
CA PRO A 814 25.89 3.94 -12.03
C PRO A 814 24.74 4.26 -13.00
N VAL A 815 24.47 3.38 -13.96
CA VAL A 815 23.35 3.50 -14.91
C VAL A 815 22.18 2.64 -14.44
N THR A 816 22.42 1.35 -14.18
CA THR A 816 21.37 0.38 -13.81
C THR A 816 21.07 0.39 -12.30
N TRP A 817 22.02 0.85 -11.47
CA TRP A 817 22.01 0.75 -10.01
C TRP A 817 21.88 -0.69 -9.51
N ALA A 818 22.28 -1.65 -10.34
CA ALA A 818 22.38 -3.05 -10.00
C ALA A 818 23.81 -3.38 -9.58
N GLU A 819 23.93 -4.38 -8.70
CA GLU A 819 25.21 -5.01 -8.43
C GLU A 819 25.60 -5.87 -9.64
N GLU A 820 26.78 -5.63 -10.17
CA GLU A 820 27.37 -6.37 -11.29
C GLU A 820 28.76 -6.83 -10.88
N THR A 821 29.30 -7.85 -11.55
CA THR A 821 30.63 -8.40 -11.26
C THR A 821 31.46 -8.32 -12.54
N VAL A 822 32.70 -7.86 -12.43
CA VAL A 822 33.70 -7.94 -13.52
C VAL A 822 34.79 -8.94 -13.16
N GLN A 823 35.11 -9.81 -14.11
CA GLN A 823 36.20 -10.77 -13.98
C GLN A 823 37.54 -10.14 -14.38
N CYS A 824 38.49 -10.10 -13.45
CA CYS A 824 39.86 -9.64 -13.68
C CYS A 824 40.75 -10.87 -13.90
N ARG A 825 41.26 -11.01 -15.12
CA ARG A 825 42.04 -12.16 -15.60
C ARG A 825 43.19 -11.67 -16.48
N THR A 826 44.32 -12.37 -16.47
CA THR A 826 45.37 -12.13 -17.46
C THR A 826 45.13 -12.97 -18.73
N PRO A 827 45.57 -12.51 -19.91
CA PRO A 827 45.37 -13.25 -21.17
C PRO A 827 45.92 -14.67 -21.15
N GLU A 828 47.00 -14.91 -20.42
CA GLU A 828 47.64 -16.21 -20.25
C GLU A 828 46.93 -17.14 -19.25
N ASN A 829 46.05 -16.61 -18.38
CA ASN A 829 45.30 -17.40 -17.40
C ASN A 829 43.80 -16.99 -17.34
N PRO A 830 43.01 -17.35 -18.36
CA PRO A 830 41.57 -17.04 -18.39
C PRO A 830 40.75 -17.82 -17.35
N PHE A 831 41.26 -18.97 -16.86
CA PHE A 831 40.57 -19.85 -15.92
C PHE A 831 41.40 -20.03 -14.63
N PRO A 832 41.33 -19.06 -13.70
CA PRO A 832 42.12 -19.06 -12.48
C PRO A 832 41.74 -20.23 -11.57
N ARG A 833 42.72 -20.75 -10.85
CA ARG A 833 42.51 -21.81 -9.86
C ARG A 833 41.87 -21.28 -8.58
N LYS A 834 42.23 -20.06 -8.18
CA LYS A 834 41.76 -19.41 -6.97
C LYS A 834 41.47 -17.94 -7.25
N THR A 835 40.20 -17.59 -7.11
CA THR A 835 39.71 -16.23 -7.39
C THR A 835 39.37 -15.53 -6.08
N GLU A 836 39.85 -14.31 -5.90
CA GLU A 836 39.39 -13.44 -4.83
C GLU A 836 38.03 -12.84 -5.19
N ALA A 837 37.06 -12.89 -4.29
CA ALA A 837 35.83 -12.09 -4.40
C ALA A 837 36.04 -10.74 -3.68
N TYR A 838 36.20 -9.68 -4.44
CA TYR A 838 36.39 -8.31 -3.95
C TYR A 838 35.12 -7.49 -4.18
N THR A 839 34.68 -6.71 -3.20
CA THR A 839 33.51 -5.84 -3.32
C THR A 839 33.94 -4.38 -3.22
N ILE A 840 33.41 -3.55 -4.11
CA ILE A 840 33.57 -2.09 -4.03
C ILE A 840 32.20 -1.46 -3.85
N ASP A 841 32.02 -0.81 -2.69
CA ASP A 841 30.78 -0.16 -2.24
C ASP A 841 30.52 1.23 -2.87
N VAL A 842 31.17 1.54 -3.98
CA VAL A 842 31.04 2.83 -4.68
C VAL A 842 30.52 2.58 -6.07
N ALA A 843 29.53 3.36 -6.51
CA ALA A 843 29.01 3.21 -7.85
C ALA A 843 30.02 3.72 -8.90
N MET A 844 30.35 2.87 -9.87
CA MET A 844 31.36 3.16 -10.90
C MET A 844 31.19 2.31 -12.16
N THR A 845 31.91 2.63 -13.23
CA THR A 845 31.84 1.85 -14.48
C THR A 845 32.55 0.50 -14.36
N ALA A 846 32.15 -0.45 -15.22
CA ALA A 846 32.83 -1.75 -15.38
C ALA A 846 34.34 -1.59 -15.61
N ASP A 847 34.74 -0.65 -16.46
CA ASP A 847 36.15 -0.33 -16.72
C ASP A 847 36.91 0.03 -15.44
N ARG A 848 36.31 0.86 -14.57
CA ARG A 848 36.96 1.32 -13.34
C ARG A 848 37.10 0.19 -12.33
N ALA A 849 36.02 -0.57 -12.11
CA ALA A 849 36.04 -1.75 -11.25
C ALA A 849 37.10 -2.76 -11.72
N TRP A 850 37.18 -2.99 -13.03
CA TRP A 850 38.14 -3.91 -13.63
C TRP A 850 39.58 -3.42 -13.50
N ARG A 851 39.87 -2.13 -13.67
CA ARG A 851 41.22 -1.56 -13.46
C ARG A 851 41.72 -1.77 -12.04
N ILE A 852 40.88 -1.50 -11.04
CA ILE A 852 41.20 -1.72 -9.62
C ILE A 852 41.46 -3.21 -9.36
N GLY A 853 40.62 -4.10 -9.89
CA GLY A 853 40.79 -5.54 -9.75
C GLY A 853 42.03 -6.08 -10.47
N MET A 854 42.34 -5.59 -11.67
CA MET A 854 43.56 -5.97 -12.40
C MET A 854 44.81 -5.50 -11.67
N ARG A 855 44.82 -4.28 -11.10
CA ARG A 855 45.93 -3.82 -10.28
C ARG A 855 46.18 -4.75 -9.09
N ARG A 856 45.11 -5.14 -8.40
CA ARG A 856 45.15 -6.10 -7.29
C ARG A 856 45.69 -7.46 -7.75
N LEU A 857 45.21 -7.97 -8.90
CA LEU A 857 45.72 -9.19 -9.52
C LEU A 857 47.21 -9.11 -9.86
N MET A 858 47.66 -8.02 -10.47
CA MET A 858 49.08 -7.85 -10.83
C MET A 858 49.99 -7.84 -9.59
N LYS A 859 49.51 -7.31 -8.46
CA LYS A 859 50.24 -7.41 -7.18
C LYS A 859 50.28 -8.85 -6.66
N TYR A 860 49.19 -9.60 -6.69
CA TYR A 860 49.19 -11.03 -6.31
C TYR A 860 50.22 -11.84 -7.12
N LEU A 861 50.29 -11.58 -8.42
CA LEU A 861 51.19 -12.30 -9.32
C LEU A 861 52.66 -11.90 -9.11
N HIS A 862 52.95 -10.60 -9.01
CA HIS A 862 54.31 -10.08 -9.18
C HIS A 862 54.96 -9.46 -7.93
N GLN A 863 54.21 -9.10 -6.88
CA GLN A 863 54.74 -8.51 -5.65
C GLN A 863 55.17 -9.61 -4.67
N ARG A 864 56.48 -9.92 -4.66
CA ARG A 864 57.01 -11.10 -3.95
C ARG A 864 58.01 -10.77 -2.85
N ARG A 865 58.38 -9.50 -2.71
CA ARG A 865 59.38 -9.03 -1.76
C ARG A 865 58.83 -7.88 -0.94
N THR A 866 59.22 -7.83 0.32
CA THR A 866 59.01 -6.67 1.20
C THR A 866 60.33 -6.32 1.86
N TYR A 867 60.66 -5.04 1.85
CA TYR A 867 61.86 -4.48 2.44
C TYR A 867 61.52 -3.84 3.78
N THR A 868 62.41 -4.01 4.75
CA THR A 868 62.27 -3.40 6.07
C THR A 868 63.61 -2.81 6.48
N ALA A 869 63.64 -1.52 6.76
CA ALA A 869 64.83 -0.78 7.13
C ALA A 869 64.58 0.03 8.40
N THR A 870 65.49 -0.07 9.37
CA THR A 870 65.47 0.78 10.58
C THR A 870 66.41 1.96 10.33
N THR A 871 65.87 3.17 10.29
CA THR A 871 66.62 4.42 10.09
C THR A 871 66.52 5.29 11.35
N SER A 872 67.34 6.34 11.44
CA SER A 872 67.22 7.35 12.50
C SER A 872 65.97 8.23 12.28
N MET A 873 66.15 9.51 11.94
CA MET A 873 65.05 10.42 11.63
C MET A 873 64.66 10.44 10.15
N LEU A 874 65.49 9.89 9.25
CA LEU A 874 65.24 9.94 7.80
C LEU A 874 63.89 9.31 7.42
N GLY A 875 63.51 8.19 8.05
CA GLY A 875 62.25 7.54 7.70
C GLY A 875 60.99 8.34 8.00
N TRP A 876 61.06 9.34 8.89
CA TRP A 876 59.96 10.28 9.13
C TRP A 876 59.74 11.27 7.98
N CYS A 877 60.68 11.37 7.04
CA CYS A 877 60.54 12.19 5.83
C CYS A 877 59.77 11.49 4.71
N HIS A 878 59.27 10.27 4.95
CA HIS A 878 58.52 9.49 3.97
C HIS A 878 57.09 9.25 4.41
N ASP A 879 56.16 9.37 3.47
CA ASP A 879 54.74 9.15 3.69
C ASP A 879 54.26 7.82 3.10
N PHE A 880 53.08 7.40 3.54
CA PHE A 880 52.40 6.25 2.95
C PHE A 880 52.25 6.43 1.42
N GLY A 881 52.68 5.40 0.69
CA GLY A 881 52.61 5.34 -0.77
C GLY A 881 53.77 6.02 -1.50
N ASP A 882 54.78 6.55 -0.79
CA ASP A 882 55.99 7.08 -1.41
C ASP A 882 56.80 5.98 -2.10
N HIS A 883 57.36 6.31 -3.26
CA HIS A 883 58.25 5.40 -3.98
C HIS A 883 59.68 5.67 -3.56
N ILE A 884 60.31 4.72 -2.89
CA ILE A 884 61.69 4.83 -2.41
C ILE A 884 62.61 3.82 -3.11
N ILE A 885 63.86 4.21 -3.26
CA ILE A 885 64.94 3.35 -3.72
C ILE A 885 65.68 2.82 -2.49
N LEU A 886 65.98 1.54 -2.48
CA LEU A 886 66.61 0.84 -1.36
C LEU A 886 67.88 0.12 -1.84
N SER A 887 68.93 0.20 -1.03
CA SER A 887 70.19 -0.52 -1.24
C SER A 887 70.62 -1.23 0.04
N ASP A 888 71.22 -2.41 -0.10
CA ASP A 888 71.88 -3.12 1.00
C ASP A 888 73.41 -3.14 0.79
N ASP A 889 74.11 -3.65 1.79
CA ASP A 889 75.56 -3.86 1.80
C ASP A 889 75.98 -5.20 1.16
N ILE A 890 75.04 -5.94 0.54
CA ILE A 890 75.31 -7.25 -0.03
C ILE A 890 75.99 -7.09 -1.40
N PRO A 891 77.23 -7.61 -1.60
CA PRO A 891 77.98 -7.41 -2.84
C PRO A 891 77.31 -7.96 -4.11
N THR A 892 76.39 -8.92 -3.98
CA THR A 892 75.63 -9.47 -5.11
C THR A 892 74.50 -8.57 -5.60
N GLY A 893 74.14 -7.54 -4.82
CA GLY A 893 73.12 -6.55 -5.17
C GLY A 893 73.55 -5.61 -6.30
N LYS A 894 74.85 -5.56 -6.63
CA LYS A 894 75.41 -4.64 -7.63
C LYS A 894 75.00 -3.18 -7.40
N THR A 895 74.92 -2.80 -6.13
CA THR A 895 74.76 -1.43 -5.66
C THR A 895 75.87 -1.12 -4.70
N GLN A 896 76.32 0.13 -4.73
CA GLN A 896 77.32 0.65 -3.82
C GLN A 896 76.91 2.06 -3.43
N SER A 897 76.77 2.28 -2.12
CA SER A 897 76.49 3.59 -1.58
C SER A 897 77.75 4.20 -1.00
N CYS A 898 77.95 5.50 -1.22
CA CYS A 898 79.12 6.26 -0.79
C CYS A 898 78.77 7.71 -0.48
N LEU A 899 79.59 8.39 0.31
CA LEU A 899 79.47 9.83 0.56
C LEU A 899 80.25 10.60 -0.52
N ILE A 900 79.71 11.74 -0.95
CA ILE A 900 80.41 12.70 -1.81
C ILE A 900 81.13 13.70 -0.88
N ASP A 901 82.44 13.56 -0.71
CA ASP A 901 83.23 14.38 0.23
C ASP A 901 83.93 15.58 -0.44
N ALA A 902 83.95 15.62 -1.78
CA ALA A 902 84.35 16.80 -2.53
C ALA A 902 83.65 16.87 -3.90
N MET A 903 83.36 18.10 -4.35
CA MET A 903 82.68 18.37 -5.61
C MET A 903 83.27 19.61 -6.29
N ILE A 904 83.40 19.57 -7.62
CA ILE A 904 83.73 20.71 -8.49
C ILE A 904 82.78 20.65 -9.69
N TYR A 905 82.18 21.77 -10.10
CA TYR A 905 81.29 21.79 -11.27
C TYR A 905 81.52 23.00 -12.18
N ASP A 906 81.10 22.85 -13.43
CA ASP A 906 80.88 23.92 -14.38
C ASP A 906 79.52 23.75 -15.09
N PHE A 907 79.28 24.48 -16.19
CA PHE A 907 78.02 24.43 -16.94
C PHE A 907 77.83 23.16 -17.78
N GLN A 908 78.80 22.24 -17.82
CA GLN A 908 78.77 21.02 -18.62
C GLN A 908 78.83 19.76 -17.75
N GLU A 909 79.66 19.75 -16.72
CA GLU A 909 79.86 18.58 -15.87
C GLU A 909 80.06 18.90 -14.39
N ILE A 910 79.72 17.93 -13.54
CA ILE A 910 79.98 17.91 -12.10
C ILE A 910 80.96 16.77 -11.84
N THR A 911 82.14 17.09 -11.33
CA THR A 911 83.16 16.14 -10.88
C THR A 911 82.97 15.87 -9.39
N LEU A 912 82.84 14.59 -9.02
CA LEU A 912 82.57 14.13 -7.67
C LEU A 912 83.71 13.22 -7.20
N HIS A 913 84.22 13.48 -6.00
CA HIS A 913 85.06 12.54 -5.26
C HIS A 913 84.18 11.84 -4.21
N VAL A 914 84.38 10.52 -4.07
CA VAL A 914 83.60 9.67 -3.17
C VAL A 914 84.46 8.94 -2.15
N THR A 915 83.87 8.51 -1.04
CA THR A 915 84.58 7.88 0.07
C THR A 915 84.94 6.39 -0.15
N GLU A 916 84.30 5.71 -1.09
CA GLU A 916 84.50 4.28 -1.38
C GLU A 916 84.85 4.04 -2.86
N PRO A 917 85.69 3.05 -3.19
CA PRO A 917 86.09 2.79 -4.58
C PRO A 917 84.93 2.19 -5.38
N LEU A 918 84.59 2.78 -6.52
CA LEU A 918 83.44 2.39 -7.36
C LEU A 918 83.74 1.15 -8.22
N ASP A 919 82.80 0.20 -8.26
CA ASP A 919 82.90 -0.99 -9.11
C ASP A 919 82.45 -0.74 -10.56
N TRP A 920 83.40 -0.29 -11.39
CA TRP A 920 83.19 -0.09 -12.82
C TRP A 920 83.03 -1.37 -13.65
N SER A 921 83.03 -2.57 -13.04
CA SER A 921 82.68 -3.81 -13.73
C SER A 921 81.17 -3.95 -13.98
N TYR A 922 80.35 -3.10 -13.36
CA TYR A 922 78.90 -3.08 -13.56
C TYR A 922 78.54 -2.82 -15.02
N ALA A 923 77.56 -3.60 -15.51
CA ALA A 923 77.04 -3.40 -16.85
C ALA A 923 76.27 -2.07 -16.90
N ASN A 924 76.68 -1.18 -17.81
CA ASN A 924 76.09 0.15 -17.99
C ASN A 924 75.93 0.91 -16.66
N PRO A 925 77.01 1.33 -15.99
CA PRO A 925 76.92 1.95 -14.67
C PRO A 925 76.01 3.17 -14.65
N ARG A 926 75.28 3.32 -13.54
CA ARG A 926 74.36 4.43 -13.27
C ARG A 926 74.52 4.89 -11.84
N CYS A 927 74.03 6.08 -11.53
CA CYS A 927 73.98 6.54 -10.15
C CYS A 927 72.78 7.45 -9.88
N TRP A 928 72.42 7.53 -8.60
CA TRP A 928 71.59 8.60 -8.05
C TRP A 928 72.39 9.39 -7.04
N ILE A 929 72.03 10.66 -6.89
CA ILE A 929 72.55 11.51 -5.83
C ILE A 929 71.39 11.78 -4.88
N GLN A 930 71.58 11.52 -3.60
CA GLN A 930 70.69 11.98 -2.54
C GLN A 930 71.24 13.27 -1.97
N PHE A 931 70.44 14.32 -2.06
CA PHE A 931 70.78 15.64 -1.55
C PHE A 931 70.58 15.70 -0.03
N GLN A 932 71.07 16.77 0.57
CA GLN A 932 71.10 16.96 2.03
C GLN A 932 69.70 17.24 2.63
N ASP A 933 68.72 17.58 1.80
CA ASP A 933 67.30 17.67 2.18
C ASP A 933 66.60 16.29 2.16
N GLY A 934 67.34 15.21 1.90
CA GLY A 934 66.86 13.83 1.81
C GLY A 934 66.28 13.46 0.44
N ARG A 935 66.09 14.42 -0.47
CA ARG A 935 65.51 14.18 -1.80
C ARG A 935 66.56 13.59 -2.75
N PRO A 936 66.15 12.65 -3.62
CA PRO A 936 67.03 12.11 -4.65
C PRO A 936 67.00 12.94 -5.93
N SER A 937 68.02 12.77 -6.77
CA SER A 937 68.05 13.30 -8.13
C SER A 937 66.81 12.85 -8.91
N SER A 938 66.16 13.79 -9.62
CA SER A 938 64.92 13.57 -10.37
C SER A 938 65.03 12.50 -11.47
N ARG A 939 66.25 12.16 -11.85
CA ARG A 939 66.60 11.19 -12.88
C ARG A 939 67.80 10.34 -12.45
N MET A 940 67.88 9.15 -13.04
CA MET A 940 69.06 8.31 -12.93
C MET A 940 70.19 8.89 -13.81
N LEU A 941 71.36 9.11 -13.24
CA LEU A 941 72.49 9.76 -13.87
C LEU A 941 73.42 8.75 -14.54
N THR A 942 74.14 9.20 -15.57
CA THR A 942 75.17 8.40 -16.26
C THR A 942 76.55 8.88 -15.86
N PRO A 943 77.23 8.19 -14.93
CA PRO A 943 78.56 8.56 -14.47
C PRO A 943 79.63 8.20 -15.51
N GLN A 944 80.68 9.03 -15.61
CA GLN A 944 81.90 8.71 -16.35
C GLN A 944 83.06 8.52 -15.40
N ARG A 945 83.89 7.51 -15.68
CA ARG A 945 85.05 7.16 -14.85
C ARG A 945 86.18 8.15 -15.05
N VAL A 946 86.66 8.73 -13.96
CA VAL A 946 87.96 9.43 -13.93
C VAL A 946 89.01 8.49 -13.33
N ASP A 947 88.73 7.96 -12.13
CA ASP A 947 89.52 6.91 -11.47
C ASP A 947 88.63 6.01 -10.58
N ASP A 948 89.18 5.38 -9.55
CA ASP A 948 88.43 4.47 -8.68
C ASP A 948 87.56 5.23 -7.65
N PHE A 949 87.91 6.47 -7.30
CA PHE A 949 87.21 7.30 -6.30
C PHE A 949 86.60 8.58 -6.90
N THR A 950 86.83 8.83 -8.19
CA THR A 950 86.39 10.05 -8.87
C THR A 950 85.55 9.71 -10.08
N LEU A 951 84.39 10.35 -10.19
CA LEU A 951 83.50 10.28 -11.36
C LEU A 951 83.08 11.68 -11.83
N THR A 952 82.62 11.78 -13.07
CA THR A 952 81.87 12.95 -13.54
C THR A 952 80.43 12.59 -13.90
N VAL A 953 79.50 13.50 -13.67
CA VAL A 953 78.12 13.42 -14.16
C VAL A 953 77.78 14.68 -14.96
N PRO A 954 76.91 14.61 -15.97
CA PRO A 954 76.49 15.80 -16.72
C PRO A 954 75.83 16.83 -15.79
N TYR A 955 76.20 18.10 -15.94
CA TYR A 955 75.51 19.19 -15.25
C TYR A 955 74.05 19.26 -15.71
N ASN A 956 73.17 19.56 -14.75
CA ASN A 956 71.75 19.75 -14.98
C ASN A 956 71.19 20.64 -13.87
N ASP A 957 70.34 21.60 -14.24
CA ASP A 957 69.75 22.55 -13.30
C ASP A 957 69.03 21.84 -12.14
N ASP A 958 68.38 20.69 -12.39
CA ASP A 958 67.69 19.89 -11.35
C ASP A 958 68.61 19.39 -10.22
N LEU A 959 69.94 19.37 -10.42
CA LEU A 959 70.89 18.88 -9.41
C LEU A 959 71.29 19.95 -8.40
N HIS A 960 71.10 21.23 -8.72
CA HIS A 960 71.41 22.39 -7.89
C HIS A 960 72.72 22.26 -7.07
N PRO A 961 73.88 21.97 -7.70
CA PRO A 961 75.14 21.80 -6.98
C PRO A 961 75.58 23.06 -6.22
N GLU A 962 75.04 24.24 -6.56
CA GLU A 962 75.22 25.48 -5.82
C GLU A 962 74.61 25.46 -4.40
N ASP A 963 73.63 24.60 -4.15
CA ASP A 963 72.94 24.48 -2.86
C ASP A 963 73.59 23.44 -1.94
N TRP A 964 74.61 22.71 -2.42
CA TRP A 964 75.26 21.65 -1.65
C TRP A 964 76.27 22.23 -0.66
N ILE A 965 76.08 21.93 0.61
CA ILE A 965 76.93 22.39 1.72
C ILE A 965 78.01 21.33 1.96
N MET A 966 79.24 21.61 1.52
CA MET A 966 80.36 20.64 1.56
C MET A 966 81.35 20.90 2.71
N ASP A 967 81.25 22.04 3.40
CA ASP A 967 82.23 22.54 4.37
C ASP A 967 81.69 22.73 5.81
N ASP A 968 80.49 22.20 6.10
CA ASP A 968 79.89 22.22 7.44
C ASP A 968 79.91 20.81 8.08
N PRO A 969 80.60 20.59 9.20
CA PRO A 969 80.65 19.29 9.88
C PRO A 969 79.33 18.87 10.55
N ASP A 970 78.36 19.79 10.71
CA ASP A 970 77.06 19.49 11.32
C ASP A 970 76.02 19.01 10.28
N ILE A 971 76.36 19.00 8.99
CA ILE A 971 75.49 18.59 7.88
C ILE A 971 76.13 17.41 7.15
N ASP A 972 75.37 16.31 6.99
CA ASP A 972 75.83 15.16 6.23
C ASP A 972 76.12 15.54 4.77
N PRO A 973 77.23 15.09 4.16
CA PRO A 973 77.48 15.31 2.75
C PRO A 973 76.43 14.61 1.86
N PRO A 974 76.21 15.08 0.62
CA PRO A 974 75.39 14.36 -0.35
C PRO A 974 75.86 12.91 -0.53
N LYS A 975 74.92 11.99 -0.81
CA LYS A 975 75.21 10.56 -0.94
C LYS A 975 75.08 10.14 -2.39
N LEU A 976 75.97 9.28 -2.86
CA LEU A 976 75.92 8.68 -4.18
C LEU A 976 75.56 7.20 -4.06
N LEU A 977 74.46 6.80 -4.69
CA LEU A 977 74.12 5.39 -4.90
C LEU A 977 74.52 4.99 -6.32
N PHE A 978 75.61 4.24 -6.45
CA PHE A 978 76.12 3.70 -7.71
C PHE A 978 75.55 2.30 -7.97
N CYS A 979 75.13 1.99 -9.20
CA CYS A 979 74.49 0.71 -9.51
C CYS A 979 74.67 0.26 -10.96
N ASP A 980 74.32 -1.00 -11.25
CA ASP A 980 74.11 -1.46 -12.63
C ASP A 980 72.79 -0.91 -13.21
N SER A 981 72.70 -0.67 -14.52
CA SER A 981 71.47 -0.11 -15.11
C SER A 981 70.35 -1.14 -15.29
N GLU A 982 70.62 -2.43 -15.08
CA GLU A 982 69.70 -3.50 -15.49
C GLU A 982 68.82 -3.99 -14.34
N LYS A 983 69.34 -4.13 -13.11
CA LYS A 983 68.64 -4.73 -11.96
C LYS A 983 69.18 -4.33 -10.56
N GLY A 984 70.10 -3.37 -10.44
CA GLY A 984 70.86 -3.16 -9.20
C GLY A 984 70.02 -2.64 -8.02
N ALA A 985 69.32 -1.53 -8.20
CA ALA A 985 68.57 -0.90 -7.10
C ALA A 985 67.23 -1.58 -6.82
N ARG A 986 66.87 -1.69 -5.53
CA ARG A 986 65.55 -2.16 -5.11
C ARG A 986 64.60 -0.98 -5.08
N HIS A 987 63.38 -1.20 -5.53
CA HIS A 987 62.33 -0.18 -5.52
C HIS A 987 61.23 -0.64 -4.58
N GLY A 988 60.80 0.22 -3.66
CA GLY A 988 59.75 -0.06 -2.69
C GLY A 988 58.69 1.04 -2.66
N ILE A 989 57.45 0.67 -2.35
CA ILE A 989 56.43 1.64 -1.94
C ILE A 989 56.34 1.64 -0.43
N VAL A 990 56.52 2.78 0.21
CA VAL A 990 56.36 2.94 1.66
C VAL A 990 54.95 2.58 2.05
N GLN A 991 54.82 1.68 3.01
CA GLN A 991 53.54 1.15 3.46
C GLN A 991 53.31 1.42 4.94
N GLU A 992 54.38 1.50 5.71
CA GLU A 992 54.32 1.83 7.12
C GLU A 992 55.63 2.50 7.52
N VAL A 993 55.50 3.54 8.35
CA VAL A 993 56.61 4.16 9.08
C VAL A 993 56.22 4.10 10.55
N ALA A 994 56.92 3.26 11.32
CA ALA A 994 56.60 2.99 12.72
C ALA A 994 57.76 3.43 13.64
N PRO A 995 57.49 4.07 14.80
CA PRO A 995 58.54 4.33 15.79
C PRO A 995 59.15 3.02 16.30
N SER A 996 60.49 2.92 16.34
CA SER A 996 61.18 1.70 16.79
C SER A 996 62.02 1.89 18.06
N GLY A 997 61.84 2.99 18.80
CA GLY A 997 62.60 3.36 20.01
C GLY A 997 63.84 4.21 19.73
N ASP A 998 64.42 4.86 20.75
CA ASP A 998 65.66 5.67 20.68
C ASP A 998 65.75 6.70 19.53
N SER A 999 64.63 7.32 19.16
CA SER A 999 64.52 8.27 18.02
C SER A 999 64.73 7.63 16.63
N ASN A 1000 64.60 6.31 16.54
CA ASN A 1000 64.62 5.56 15.28
C ASN A 1000 63.19 5.31 14.76
N CYS A 1001 63.10 5.07 13.46
CA CYS A 1001 61.89 4.62 12.79
C CYS A 1001 62.17 3.43 11.88
N GLN A 1002 61.23 2.50 11.89
CA GLN A 1002 61.22 1.36 10.98
C GLN A 1002 60.31 1.65 9.81
N ILE A 1003 60.84 1.48 8.60
CA ILE A 1003 60.09 1.61 7.36
C ILE A 1003 59.84 0.22 6.80
N THR A 1004 58.60 -0.05 6.45
CA THR A 1004 58.19 -1.24 5.70
C THR A 1004 57.76 -0.82 4.29
N ALA A 1005 58.40 -1.39 3.28
CA ALA A 1005 58.17 -1.06 1.88
C ALA A 1005 58.10 -2.31 1.00
N PRO A 1006 56.90 -2.78 0.60
CA PRO A 1006 56.74 -3.79 -0.44
C PRO A 1006 57.38 -3.37 -1.75
N GLU A 1007 57.85 -4.36 -2.50
CA GLU A 1007 58.46 -4.16 -3.82
C GLU A 1007 57.53 -3.36 -4.74
N TYR A 1008 58.08 -2.34 -5.39
CA TYR A 1008 57.44 -1.54 -6.43
C TYR A 1008 57.84 -2.03 -7.82
N LYS A 1009 56.85 -2.21 -8.69
CA LYS A 1009 57.04 -2.48 -10.12
C LYS A 1009 55.97 -1.76 -10.92
N GLU A 1010 56.35 -1.14 -12.03
CA GLU A 1010 55.40 -0.49 -12.94
C GLU A 1010 54.36 -1.47 -13.50
N ILE A 1011 54.70 -2.77 -13.61
CA ILE A 1011 53.81 -3.82 -14.11
C ILE A 1011 52.50 -3.93 -13.29
N PHE A 1012 52.49 -3.49 -12.04
CA PHE A 1012 51.27 -3.49 -11.22
C PHE A 1012 50.17 -2.60 -11.81
N TYR A 1013 50.56 -1.56 -12.53
CA TYR A 1013 49.68 -0.51 -13.05
C TYR A 1013 49.46 -0.63 -14.55
N GLN A 1014 49.91 -1.72 -15.18
CA GLN A 1014 49.89 -1.88 -16.64
C GLN A 1014 48.49 -1.75 -17.26
N TYR A 1015 47.43 -1.99 -16.48
CA TYR A 1015 46.04 -1.95 -16.91
C TYR A 1015 45.29 -0.68 -16.48
N ASP A 1016 45.92 0.26 -15.78
CA ASP A 1016 45.24 1.46 -15.22
C ASP A 1016 44.59 2.36 -16.29
N ASP A 1017 45.01 2.22 -17.56
CA ASP A 1017 44.47 2.95 -18.71
C ASP A 1017 43.72 2.05 -19.71
N ALA A 1018 43.56 0.77 -19.42
CA ALA A 1018 42.92 -0.20 -20.32
C ALA A 1018 41.38 -0.18 -20.19
N THR A 1019 40.69 -0.76 -21.18
CA THR A 1019 39.22 -0.92 -21.19
C THR A 1019 38.90 -2.37 -20.85
N TYR A 1020 37.83 -2.61 -20.11
CA TYR A 1020 37.39 -3.94 -19.74
C TYR A 1020 37.01 -4.75 -21.00
N PRO A 1021 37.64 -5.92 -21.25
CA PRO A 1021 37.40 -6.69 -22.46
C PRO A 1021 36.07 -7.49 -22.45
N GLY A 1022 35.31 -7.46 -21.36
CA GLY A 1022 34.14 -8.31 -21.13
C GLY A 1022 34.49 -9.59 -20.36
N ASP A 1023 33.46 -10.30 -19.89
CA ASP A 1023 33.63 -11.57 -19.18
C ASP A 1023 34.11 -12.66 -20.13
N VAL A 1024 34.95 -13.56 -19.61
CA VAL A 1024 35.40 -14.73 -20.34
C VAL A 1024 34.25 -15.73 -20.38
N ALA A 1025 33.89 -16.19 -21.58
CA ALA A 1025 32.77 -17.10 -21.83
C ALA A 1025 33.03 -18.53 -21.33
#